data_AF-A0A6H9YCI5-F1
#
_entry.id   AF-A0A6H9YCI5-F1
#
_cell.length_a   1.000
_cell.length_b   1.000
_cell.length_c   1.000
_cell.angle_alpha   90.00
_cell.angle_beta   90.00
_cell.angle_gamma   90.00
#
_symmetry.space_group_name_H-M   'P 1'
#
loop_
_entity.id
_entity.type
_entity.pdbx_description
1 polymer ?
#
loop_
_entity_poly.entity_id
_entity_poly.type
_entity_poly.pdbx_seq_one_letter_code
_entity_poly.pdbx_strand_id
1 'polypeptide(L)'
;MSTTPGACIDAGGELAGDIVVQGLESRGVEVIPLSQFIADFGDGLLAAVQRQNPPIYDGVPDPGRAAVMDALDRRPFDKQAEAVQAIARLLIDEDEPAAILNAEMGTGKTMMAIAAAAILHEEGYRRTLVISPPHLVYKWRREIKATVPGARVWILNGPDTLKKLLEIRAMREQPSVPEFFVLGRVRMRMGFNWLPAFAVRSMSFGEGEACESGRYAVCPACGGVILDDDLKPLRARFAEAYLNKNRQHCGNTVRGTCWIDGRVEETSRSCGERLWTLVSRTGERRDQRDMLLENLKQIPSIGDKTAEKLVSQFGVDMLAGMLEDNVFEFINLLNEEGELVFSDRQAKRMERGMARMEFAFGQGGYQPTEFIKRYLPQGYFGTLIVDEGHEYKNEGSAQGQAMGVLARKCQKILLLTGTLMGGYADDLFYLLHRLNPTMMIEDGFGYNNRNTLGTASMEFMRQHGILKDIYKEGSATSHRTARGKSITHHTSKGPGFGPKGIMRYVVPITVFLKLRDLGQGILPPYDEFYEEVEMTADMASRYEELMHTLKAELKAALCKGDKTLLGVVLNTLLAWPDCCFREERVVHPRSRAQLAYVPAILGDEPSPKEKILIERCRREKRQGRRVLTYATYTGTRDTTARMQRLLATEGFRVAVLRASVKAEKREDWLFEQVDRGVDVVITNPELVKTGLDMLEFPTIGFMQTGYNVYTLQQASRRSWRIGQTEDVNVNFYGYARTAQTACLELMAKKIAVSQSTSGDMPDSGLDVLNQSGDSIEVALAKQLIV
;
A
#
# COMPACT_ATOMS: atom_id res chain seq x y z
N MET A 1 -49.45 53.97 37.11
CA MET A 1 -50.54 52.98 37.20
C MET A 1 -50.04 51.72 36.49
N SER A 2 -49.52 50.74 37.24
CA SER A 2 -50.16 49.43 37.50
C SER A 2 -50.25 48.59 36.21
N THR A 3 -49.75 47.36 36.07
CA THR A 3 -49.57 46.26 37.02
C THR A 3 -48.91 45.10 36.26
N THR A 4 -48.04 44.32 36.93
CA THR A 4 -47.73 42.89 36.63
C THR A 4 -49.01 42.02 36.73
N PRO A 5 -49.08 40.72 36.30
CA PRO A 5 -48.00 39.71 36.27
C PRO A 5 -48.03 38.71 35.08
N GLY A 6 -47.04 37.79 35.01
CA GLY A 6 -47.31 36.42 34.54
C GLY A 6 -46.30 35.74 33.60
N ALA A 7 -45.60 34.75 34.17
CA ALA A 7 -45.26 33.43 33.62
C ALA A 7 -44.11 33.25 32.61
N CYS A 8 -43.18 32.39 33.04
CA CYS A 8 -42.09 31.73 32.32
C CYS A 8 -42.59 30.77 31.23
N ILE A 9 -41.88 30.69 30.09
CA ILE A 9 -41.73 29.46 29.30
C ILE A 9 -40.30 29.43 28.69
N ASP A 10 -39.65 28.29 28.95
CA ASP A 10 -38.44 27.64 28.39
C ASP A 10 -37.59 28.33 27.31
N ALA A 11 -36.29 28.46 27.63
CA ALA A 11 -35.22 28.73 26.69
C ALA A 11 -34.47 27.42 26.36
N GLY A 12 -34.78 26.86 25.20
CA GLY A 12 -34.02 25.78 24.57
C GLY A 12 -34.18 25.89 23.07
N GLY A 13 -33.15 26.35 22.36
CA GLY A 13 -33.18 26.53 20.92
C GLY A 13 -31.82 26.92 20.38
N GLU A 14 -31.14 25.94 19.79
CA GLU A 14 -29.82 25.99 19.18
C GLU A 14 -29.72 27.03 18.06
N LEU A 15 -28.58 27.72 18.02
CA LEU A 15 -28.15 28.60 16.94
C LEU A 15 -27.75 27.76 15.72
N ALA A 16 -28.73 27.33 14.91
CA ALA A 16 -28.48 26.98 13.52
C ALA A 16 -28.36 28.29 12.72
N GLY A 17 -27.13 28.67 12.38
CA GLY A 17 -26.86 29.82 11.53
C GLY A 17 -27.23 29.51 10.08
N ASP A 18 -28.44 29.89 9.68
CA ASP A 18 -28.84 29.94 8.27
C ASP A 18 -27.98 30.98 7.53
N ILE A 19 -27.30 30.54 6.47
CA ILE A 19 -26.65 31.43 5.51
C ILE A 19 -27.76 32.09 4.69
N VAL A 20 -28.22 33.26 5.13
CA VAL A 20 -29.15 34.10 4.37
C VAL A 20 -28.37 34.75 3.22
N VAL A 21 -28.54 34.22 2.00
CA VAL A 21 -28.13 34.89 0.76
C VAL A 21 -29.12 36.04 0.51
N GLN A 22 -28.81 37.23 1.01
CA GLN A 22 -29.61 38.42 0.72
C GLN A 22 -29.35 38.91 -0.71
N GLY A 23 -30.40 38.93 -1.52
CA GLY A 23 -30.47 39.75 -2.74
C GLY A 23 -30.82 38.99 -4.02
N LEU A 24 -32.07 38.52 -4.14
CA LEU A 24 -32.74 38.25 -5.41
C LEU A 24 -34.26 38.41 -5.19
N GLU A 25 -34.75 39.63 -5.36
CA GLU A 25 -36.19 39.91 -5.36
C GLU A 25 -36.85 39.31 -6.61
N SER A 26 -37.72 38.34 -6.36
CA SER A 26 -39.03 38.10 -6.99
C SER A 26 -39.17 38.26 -8.51
N ARG A 27 -38.92 37.16 -9.22
CA ARG A 27 -39.72 36.76 -10.38
C ARG A 27 -40.19 35.31 -10.24
N GLY A 28 -41.21 35.07 -9.42
CA GLY A 28 -42.01 33.83 -9.43
C GLY A 28 -41.25 32.52 -9.65
N VAL A 29 -40.06 32.36 -9.08
CA VAL A 29 -39.31 31.10 -9.14
C VAL A 29 -39.74 30.32 -7.91
N GLU A 30 -40.46 29.21 -8.09
CA GLU A 30 -40.64 28.23 -7.03
C GLU A 30 -39.25 27.75 -6.60
N VAL A 31 -38.80 28.22 -5.43
CA VAL A 31 -37.55 27.76 -4.83
C VAL A 31 -37.87 26.45 -4.11
N ILE A 32 -37.57 25.33 -4.76
CA ILE A 32 -37.69 24.01 -4.16
C ILE A 32 -36.40 23.71 -3.38
N PRO A 33 -36.47 23.35 -2.08
CA PRO A 33 -35.30 22.87 -1.34
C PRO A 33 -34.66 21.66 -2.05
N LEU A 34 -33.34 21.59 -2.12
CA LEU A 34 -32.64 20.53 -2.86
C LEU A 34 -33.03 19.12 -2.39
N SER A 35 -33.25 18.93 -1.09
CA SER A 35 -33.73 17.66 -0.52
C SER A 35 -35.10 17.28 -1.07
N GLN A 36 -36.03 18.23 -1.13
CA GLN A 36 -37.37 18.03 -1.70
C GLN A 36 -37.29 17.77 -3.21
N PHE A 37 -36.44 18.48 -3.94
CA PHE A 37 -36.22 18.24 -5.36
C PHE A 37 -35.66 16.83 -5.64
N ILE A 38 -34.69 16.37 -4.84
CA ILE A 38 -34.15 15.02 -4.96
C ILE A 38 -35.22 13.98 -4.60
N ALA A 39 -36.06 14.23 -3.60
CA ALA A 39 -37.16 13.33 -3.26
C ALA A 39 -38.21 13.23 -4.39
N ASP A 40 -38.59 14.37 -4.97
CA ASP A 40 -39.66 14.45 -5.97
C ASP A 40 -39.22 13.99 -7.37
N PHE A 41 -37.95 14.23 -7.73
CA PHE A 41 -37.43 13.96 -9.08
C PHE A 41 -36.29 12.93 -9.11
N GLY A 42 -35.92 12.36 -7.97
CA GLY A 42 -34.79 11.45 -7.81
C GLY A 42 -34.85 10.24 -8.74
N ASP A 43 -36.00 9.56 -8.81
CA ASP A 43 -36.16 8.38 -9.67
C ASP A 43 -35.99 8.72 -11.15
N GLY A 44 -36.53 9.87 -11.59
CA GLY A 44 -36.39 10.36 -12.96
C GLY A 44 -34.93 10.73 -13.30
N LEU A 45 -34.23 11.36 -12.35
CA LEU A 45 -32.81 11.67 -12.47
C LEU A 45 -31.96 10.40 -12.52
N LEU A 46 -32.23 9.43 -11.66
CA LEU A 46 -31.53 8.15 -11.62
C LEU A 46 -31.71 7.39 -12.95
N ALA A 47 -32.94 7.33 -13.46
CA ALA A 47 -33.24 6.69 -14.74
C ALA A 47 -32.59 7.43 -15.93
N ALA A 48 -32.46 8.76 -15.85
CA ALA A 48 -31.70 9.52 -16.86
C ALA A 48 -30.20 9.22 -16.79
N VAL A 49 -29.63 9.15 -15.58
CA VAL A 49 -28.22 8.81 -15.37
C VAL A 49 -27.91 7.39 -15.85
N GLN A 50 -28.76 6.41 -15.54
CA GLN A 50 -28.61 5.02 -16.00
C GLN A 50 -28.70 4.90 -17.52
N ARG A 51 -29.58 5.66 -18.19
CA ARG A 51 -29.65 5.69 -19.66
C ARG A 51 -28.41 6.33 -20.30
N GLN A 52 -27.83 7.33 -19.65
CA GLN A 52 -26.61 7.98 -20.13
C GLN A 52 -25.35 7.15 -19.86
N ASN A 53 -25.38 6.29 -18.85
CA ASN A 53 -24.24 5.48 -18.41
C ASN A 53 -24.72 4.03 -18.16
N PRO A 54 -24.98 3.25 -19.22
CA PRO A 54 -25.41 1.87 -19.07
C PRO A 54 -24.30 1.06 -18.36
N PRO A 55 -24.66 0.12 -17.46
CA PRO A 55 -23.69 -0.72 -16.80
C PRO A 55 -23.03 -1.67 -17.82
N ILE A 56 -21.71 -1.82 -17.72
CA ILE A 56 -20.94 -2.73 -18.59
C ILE A 56 -21.30 -4.19 -18.31
N TYR A 57 -21.59 -4.52 -17.05
CA TYR A 57 -22.06 -5.84 -16.62
C TYR A 57 -23.47 -5.71 -16.02
N ASP A 58 -24.42 -6.43 -16.59
CA ASP A 58 -25.84 -6.40 -16.28
C ASP A 58 -26.26 -7.45 -15.24
N GLY A 59 -25.30 -8.20 -14.70
CA GLY A 59 -25.55 -9.30 -13.76
C GLY A 59 -25.76 -10.65 -14.43
N VAL A 60 -25.73 -10.74 -15.76
CA VAL A 60 -25.84 -12.01 -16.49
C VAL A 60 -24.43 -12.57 -16.75
N PRO A 61 -24.02 -13.68 -16.09
CA PRO A 61 -22.68 -14.21 -16.23
C PRO A 61 -22.48 -14.88 -17.59
N ASP A 62 -21.28 -14.75 -18.16
CA ASP A 62 -20.89 -15.56 -19.31
C ASP A 62 -20.69 -17.03 -18.88
N PRO A 63 -21.35 -18.01 -19.54
CA PRO A 63 -21.26 -19.42 -19.17
C PRO A 63 -19.86 -20.02 -19.33
N GLY A 64 -19.08 -19.58 -20.31
CA GLY A 64 -17.70 -20.05 -20.53
C GLY A 64 -16.79 -19.60 -19.39
N ARG A 65 -16.88 -18.32 -19.01
CA ARG A 65 -16.14 -17.76 -17.87
C ARG A 65 -16.56 -18.38 -16.54
N ALA A 66 -17.84 -18.69 -16.37
CA ALA A 66 -18.34 -19.44 -15.22
C ALA A 66 -17.72 -20.84 -15.14
N ALA A 67 -17.67 -21.57 -16.27
CA ALA A 67 -17.06 -22.90 -16.31
C ALA A 67 -15.56 -22.89 -15.94
N VAL A 68 -14.82 -21.84 -16.35
CA VAL A 68 -13.41 -21.65 -15.94
C VAL A 68 -13.30 -21.48 -14.42
N MET A 69 -14.17 -20.67 -13.80
CA MET A 69 -14.18 -20.49 -12.35
C MET A 69 -14.59 -21.76 -11.59
N ASP A 70 -15.52 -22.54 -12.14
CA ASP A 70 -15.95 -23.82 -11.56
C ASP A 70 -14.87 -24.91 -11.60
N ALA A 71 -13.94 -24.81 -12.55
CA ALA A 71 -12.80 -25.70 -12.70
C ALA A 71 -11.62 -25.36 -11.74
N LEU A 72 -11.69 -24.25 -11.00
CA LEU A 72 -10.69 -23.90 -9.99
C LEU A 72 -10.81 -24.81 -8.75
N ASP A 73 -9.67 -25.14 -8.15
CA ASP A 73 -9.61 -25.93 -6.90
C ASP A 73 -10.30 -25.18 -5.74
N ARG A 74 -10.18 -23.85 -5.75
CA ARG A 74 -10.92 -22.96 -4.85
C ARG A 74 -11.85 -22.11 -5.68
N ARG A 75 -13.14 -22.17 -5.38
CA ARG A 75 -14.17 -21.41 -6.10
C ARG A 75 -14.42 -20.05 -5.45
N PRO A 76 -14.58 -18.98 -6.24
CA PRO A 76 -15.02 -17.70 -5.71
C PRO A 76 -16.47 -17.81 -5.20
N PHE A 77 -16.81 -17.04 -4.17
CA PHE A 77 -18.20 -16.86 -3.76
C PHE A 77 -19.01 -16.16 -4.86
N ASP A 78 -20.33 -16.29 -4.88
CA ASP A 78 -21.20 -15.75 -5.94
C ASP A 78 -20.89 -14.28 -6.27
N LYS A 79 -20.76 -13.44 -5.24
CA LYS A 79 -20.47 -12.00 -5.41
C LYS A 79 -19.04 -11.71 -5.84
N GLN A 80 -18.09 -12.59 -5.51
CA GLN A 80 -16.75 -12.54 -6.07
C GLN A 80 -16.76 -12.97 -7.54
N ALA A 81 -17.56 -13.98 -7.91
CA ALA A 81 -17.70 -14.45 -9.28
C ALA A 81 -18.34 -13.37 -10.17
N GLU A 82 -19.38 -12.67 -9.69
CA GLU A 82 -19.97 -11.51 -10.36
C GLU A 82 -18.92 -10.39 -10.59
N ALA A 83 -18.10 -10.09 -9.57
CA ALA A 83 -17.04 -9.09 -9.71
C ALA A 83 -15.99 -9.51 -10.75
N VAL A 84 -15.63 -10.80 -10.80
CA VAL A 84 -14.71 -11.36 -11.81
C VAL A 84 -15.31 -11.31 -13.21
N GLN A 85 -16.60 -11.61 -13.38
CA GLN A 85 -17.32 -11.47 -14.65
C GLN A 85 -17.31 -10.03 -15.16
N ALA A 86 -17.58 -9.06 -14.27
CA ALA A 86 -17.53 -7.64 -14.62
C ALA A 86 -16.12 -7.18 -15.05
N ILE A 87 -15.07 -7.62 -14.33
CA ILE A 87 -13.68 -7.35 -14.70
C ILE A 87 -13.35 -7.97 -16.06
N ALA A 88 -13.74 -9.22 -16.29
CA ALA A 88 -13.49 -9.92 -17.54
C ALA A 88 -14.17 -9.21 -18.71
N ARG A 89 -15.44 -8.82 -18.55
CA ARG A 89 -16.19 -8.09 -19.59
C ARG A 89 -15.54 -6.76 -19.94
N LEU A 90 -15.13 -5.99 -18.94
CA LEU A 90 -14.42 -4.72 -19.15
C LEU A 90 -13.09 -4.92 -19.91
N LEU A 91 -12.28 -5.90 -19.50
CA LEU A 91 -10.95 -6.10 -20.08
C LEU A 91 -10.98 -6.81 -21.45
N ILE A 92 -11.94 -7.69 -21.69
CA ILE A 92 -12.00 -8.55 -22.88
C ILE A 92 -13.01 -8.01 -23.89
N ASP A 93 -14.25 -7.77 -23.48
CA ASP A 93 -15.34 -7.44 -24.40
C ASP A 93 -15.33 -5.97 -24.80
N GLU A 94 -15.11 -5.07 -23.83
CA GLU A 94 -14.95 -3.63 -24.08
C GLU A 94 -13.51 -3.24 -24.48
N ASP A 95 -12.58 -4.21 -24.49
CA ASP A 95 -11.16 -4.05 -24.81
C ASP A 95 -10.43 -2.95 -24.00
N GLU A 96 -10.94 -2.58 -22.82
CA GLU A 96 -10.30 -1.56 -21.99
C GLU A 96 -8.91 -2.03 -21.52
N PRO A 97 -7.91 -1.14 -21.43
CA PRO A 97 -6.55 -1.52 -21.07
C PRO A 97 -6.42 -1.86 -19.58
N ALA A 98 -7.34 -1.39 -18.75
CA ALA A 98 -7.26 -1.52 -17.31
C ALA A 98 -8.62 -1.64 -16.61
N ALA A 99 -8.63 -2.42 -15.54
CA ALA A 99 -9.72 -2.54 -14.59
C ALA A 99 -9.21 -2.34 -13.16
N ILE A 100 -10.06 -1.80 -12.28
CA ILE A 100 -9.78 -1.56 -10.87
C ILE A 100 -10.73 -2.42 -10.04
N LEU A 101 -10.20 -3.30 -9.21
CA LEU A 101 -10.95 -3.96 -8.16
C LEU A 101 -10.75 -3.17 -6.86
N ASN A 102 -11.72 -2.31 -6.55
CA ASN A 102 -11.77 -1.59 -5.29
C ASN A 102 -12.62 -2.38 -4.29
N ALA A 103 -11.96 -3.28 -3.57
CA ALA A 103 -12.66 -4.19 -2.66
C ALA A 103 -12.11 -4.09 -1.24
N GLU A 104 -13.01 -4.10 -0.25
CA GLU A 104 -12.63 -3.98 1.16
C GLU A 104 -11.62 -5.06 1.58
N MET A 105 -10.88 -4.79 2.66
CA MET A 105 -9.97 -5.78 3.21
C MET A 105 -10.75 -7.01 3.68
N GLY A 106 -10.27 -8.20 3.33
CA GLY A 106 -10.95 -9.46 3.68
C GLY A 106 -11.92 -9.99 2.62
N THR A 107 -12.27 -9.21 1.58
CA THR A 107 -13.23 -9.63 0.53
C THR A 107 -12.72 -10.67 -0.46
N GLY A 108 -11.44 -11.06 -0.41
CA GLY A 108 -10.86 -12.03 -1.36
C GLY A 108 -10.27 -11.43 -2.64
N LYS A 109 -9.72 -10.20 -2.61
CA LYS A 109 -9.03 -9.56 -3.76
C LYS A 109 -8.06 -10.48 -4.50
N THR A 110 -7.20 -11.18 -3.77
CA THR A 110 -6.23 -12.12 -4.36
C THR A 110 -6.94 -13.24 -5.11
N MET A 111 -7.99 -13.83 -4.52
CA MET A 111 -8.79 -14.89 -5.13
C MET A 111 -9.45 -14.41 -6.44
N MET A 112 -10.13 -13.26 -6.40
CA MET A 112 -10.76 -12.66 -7.58
C MET A 112 -9.74 -12.34 -8.68
N ALA A 113 -8.57 -11.83 -8.32
CA ALA A 113 -7.51 -11.52 -9.29
C ALA A 113 -6.92 -12.78 -9.94
N ILE A 114 -6.78 -13.87 -9.18
CA ILE A 114 -6.34 -15.17 -9.70
C ILE A 114 -7.40 -15.75 -10.65
N ALA A 115 -8.68 -15.70 -10.27
CA ALA A 115 -9.78 -16.16 -11.11
C ALA A 115 -9.90 -15.35 -12.41
N ALA A 116 -9.79 -14.02 -12.34
CA ALA A 116 -9.75 -13.16 -13.53
C ALA A 116 -8.55 -13.49 -14.44
N ALA A 117 -7.38 -13.77 -13.88
CA ALA A 117 -6.22 -14.20 -14.65
C ALA A 117 -6.40 -15.58 -15.31
N ALA A 118 -7.13 -16.50 -14.67
CA ALA A 118 -7.47 -17.80 -15.27
C ALA A 118 -8.39 -17.62 -16.49
N ILE A 119 -9.41 -16.75 -16.39
CA ILE A 119 -10.26 -16.41 -17.54
C ILE A 119 -9.46 -15.75 -18.65
N LEU A 120 -8.63 -14.75 -18.32
CA LEU A 120 -7.77 -14.06 -19.28
C LEU A 120 -6.80 -15.02 -19.98
N HIS A 121 -6.34 -16.08 -19.31
CA HIS A 121 -5.50 -17.12 -19.92
C HIS A 121 -6.23 -17.86 -21.05
N GLU A 122 -7.48 -18.28 -20.82
CA GLU A 122 -8.31 -18.95 -21.85
C GLU A 122 -8.58 -18.03 -23.05
N GLU A 123 -8.71 -16.71 -22.81
CA GLU A 123 -8.84 -15.68 -23.85
C GLU A 123 -7.51 -15.31 -24.54
N GLY A 124 -6.42 -16.01 -24.23
CA GLY A 124 -5.12 -15.85 -24.89
C GLY A 124 -4.12 -14.92 -24.20
N TYR A 125 -4.48 -14.29 -23.08
CA TYR A 125 -3.57 -13.48 -22.25
C TYR A 125 -2.76 -14.36 -21.28
N ARG A 126 -1.99 -15.29 -21.83
CA ARG A 126 -1.58 -16.51 -21.12
C ARG A 126 -0.57 -16.36 -19.97
N ARG A 127 0.13 -15.22 -19.88
CA ARG A 127 1.16 -14.95 -18.86
C ARG A 127 0.79 -13.76 -18.00
N THR A 128 0.77 -13.96 -16.69
CA THR A 128 0.35 -12.95 -15.71
C THR A 128 1.53 -12.50 -14.86
N LEU A 129 1.86 -11.22 -14.92
CA LEU A 129 2.83 -10.58 -14.03
C LEU A 129 2.08 -10.00 -12.82
N VAL A 130 2.52 -10.33 -11.61
CA VAL A 130 1.94 -9.84 -10.36
C VAL A 130 2.98 -8.97 -9.65
N ILE A 131 2.62 -7.74 -9.30
CA ILE A 131 3.42 -6.89 -8.43
C ILE A 131 2.74 -6.81 -7.06
N SER A 132 3.44 -7.17 -6.00
CA SER A 132 2.90 -7.16 -4.64
C SER A 132 3.86 -6.53 -3.61
N PRO A 133 3.38 -6.16 -2.40
CA PRO A 133 4.25 -5.90 -1.27
C PRO A 133 5.24 -7.05 -1.03
N PRO A 134 6.49 -6.78 -0.59
CA PRO A 134 7.53 -7.81 -0.52
C PRO A 134 7.17 -9.00 0.37
N HIS A 135 6.45 -8.74 1.46
CA HIS A 135 5.98 -9.76 2.40
C HIS A 135 4.80 -10.58 1.88
N LEU A 136 4.16 -10.18 0.77
CA LEU A 136 3.02 -10.90 0.17
C LEU A 136 3.42 -11.79 -1.01
N VAL A 137 4.65 -11.70 -1.52
CA VAL A 137 5.10 -12.45 -2.71
C VAL A 137 4.86 -13.96 -2.56
N TYR A 138 5.20 -14.53 -1.41
CA TYR A 138 4.99 -15.96 -1.16
C TYR A 138 3.54 -16.31 -0.82
N LYS A 139 2.79 -15.37 -0.23
CA LYS A 139 1.34 -15.55 -0.07
C LYS A 139 0.69 -15.70 -1.46
N TRP A 140 1.02 -14.82 -2.41
CA TRP A 140 0.58 -14.95 -3.80
C TRP A 140 0.92 -16.32 -4.40
N ARG A 141 2.15 -16.82 -4.24
CA ARG A 141 2.52 -18.18 -4.73
C ARG A 141 1.64 -19.27 -4.14
N ARG A 142 1.41 -19.24 -2.82
CA ARG A 142 0.56 -20.22 -2.11
C ARG A 142 -0.88 -20.15 -2.63
N GLU A 143 -1.44 -18.95 -2.70
CA GLU A 143 -2.81 -18.72 -3.13
C GLU A 143 -3.03 -19.16 -4.59
N ILE A 144 -2.09 -18.84 -5.50
CA ILE A 144 -2.15 -19.28 -6.91
C ILE A 144 -2.15 -20.81 -6.99
N LYS A 145 -1.17 -21.47 -6.35
CA LYS A 145 -1.04 -22.93 -6.38
C LYS A 145 -2.22 -23.66 -5.72
N ALA A 146 -2.87 -23.04 -4.74
CA ALA A 146 -4.03 -23.60 -4.06
C ALA A 146 -5.35 -23.35 -4.82
N THR A 147 -5.34 -22.48 -5.84
CA THR A 147 -6.56 -22.05 -6.54
C THR A 147 -6.61 -22.58 -7.97
N VAL A 148 -5.49 -22.53 -8.70
CA VAL A 148 -5.44 -22.88 -10.12
C VAL A 148 -4.71 -24.21 -10.29
N PRO A 149 -5.40 -25.27 -10.76
CA PRO A 149 -4.80 -26.56 -11.00
C PRO A 149 -3.62 -26.46 -11.98
N GLY A 150 -2.47 -27.04 -11.62
CA GLY A 150 -1.30 -27.11 -12.51
C GLY A 150 -0.63 -25.77 -12.84
N ALA A 151 -1.01 -24.66 -12.18
CA ALA A 151 -0.42 -23.36 -12.45
C ALA A 151 1.10 -23.33 -12.18
N ARG A 152 1.83 -22.70 -13.10
CA ARG A 152 3.28 -22.46 -12.94
C ARG A 152 3.51 -21.09 -12.33
N VAL A 153 4.34 -21.05 -11.28
CA VAL A 153 4.59 -19.80 -10.53
C VAL A 153 6.09 -19.54 -10.42
N TRP A 154 6.51 -18.39 -10.94
CA TRP A 154 7.88 -17.88 -10.90
C TRP A 154 8.00 -16.75 -9.89
N ILE A 155 8.93 -16.86 -8.95
CA ILE A 155 9.25 -15.76 -8.02
C ILE A 155 10.44 -14.98 -8.56
N LEU A 156 10.24 -13.67 -8.79
CA LEU A 156 11.24 -12.74 -9.31
C LEU A 156 11.73 -11.77 -8.22
N ASN A 157 11.95 -12.28 -7.00
CA ASN A 157 12.24 -11.44 -5.83
C ASN A 157 13.60 -11.74 -5.16
N GLY A 158 14.20 -12.88 -5.51
CA GLY A 158 15.49 -13.37 -5.03
C GLY A 158 16.72 -12.86 -5.80
N PRO A 159 17.94 -13.05 -5.27
CA PRO A 159 19.19 -12.68 -5.94
C PRO A 159 19.45 -13.43 -7.27
N ASP A 160 18.79 -14.55 -7.49
CA ASP A 160 18.79 -15.35 -8.73
C ASP A 160 17.84 -14.79 -9.82
N THR A 161 17.15 -13.67 -9.56
CA THR A 161 16.18 -13.08 -10.50
C THR A 161 16.74 -12.91 -11.92
N LEU A 162 18.02 -12.57 -12.09
CA LEU A 162 18.62 -12.44 -13.42
C LEU A 162 18.69 -13.79 -14.16
N LYS A 163 19.06 -14.88 -13.48
CA LYS A 163 19.10 -16.24 -14.06
C LYS A 163 17.70 -16.62 -14.55
N LYS A 164 16.69 -16.49 -13.67
CA LYS A 164 15.28 -16.70 -14.02
C LYS A 164 14.82 -15.85 -15.19
N LEU A 165 15.16 -14.56 -15.23
CA LEU A 165 14.81 -13.68 -16.34
C LEU A 165 15.46 -14.09 -17.68
N LEU A 166 16.68 -14.63 -17.64
CA LEU A 166 17.35 -15.18 -18.83
C LEU A 166 16.68 -16.46 -19.31
N GLU A 167 16.26 -17.34 -18.40
CA GLU A 167 15.47 -18.54 -18.71
C GLU A 167 14.12 -18.15 -19.33
N ILE A 168 13.41 -17.20 -18.72
CA ILE A 168 12.15 -16.65 -19.23
C ILE A 168 12.33 -16.07 -20.63
N ARG A 169 13.44 -15.37 -20.89
CA ARG A 169 13.75 -14.85 -22.23
C ARG A 169 13.96 -15.95 -23.26
N ALA A 170 14.47 -17.10 -22.84
CA ALA A 170 14.67 -18.26 -23.72
C ALA A 170 13.37 -19.03 -23.99
N MET A 171 12.35 -18.89 -23.12
CA MET A 171 11.03 -19.50 -23.31
C MET A 171 10.30 -18.84 -24.49
N ARG A 172 10.13 -19.60 -25.57
CA ARG A 172 9.38 -19.17 -26.77
C ARG A 172 8.04 -19.85 -26.92
N GLU A 173 7.84 -20.97 -26.24
CA GLU A 173 6.62 -21.75 -26.33
C GLU A 173 5.45 -21.05 -25.66
N GLN A 174 4.26 -21.27 -26.20
CA GLN A 174 3.03 -20.77 -25.61
C GLN A 174 2.64 -21.70 -24.46
N PRO A 175 2.42 -21.17 -23.25
CA PRO A 175 2.12 -22.01 -22.10
C PRO A 175 0.72 -22.60 -22.24
N SER A 176 0.59 -23.91 -21.95
CA SER A 176 -0.68 -24.63 -21.93
C SER A 176 -1.44 -24.53 -20.60
N VAL A 177 -0.79 -23.98 -19.59
CA VAL A 177 -1.34 -23.74 -18.25
C VAL A 177 -1.07 -22.30 -17.85
N PRO A 178 -1.89 -21.70 -16.97
CA PRO A 178 -1.64 -20.36 -16.45
C PRO A 178 -0.24 -20.22 -15.84
N GLU A 179 0.53 -19.24 -16.34
CA GLU A 179 1.85 -18.88 -15.82
C GLU A 179 1.78 -17.56 -15.06
N PHE A 180 2.21 -17.58 -13.80
CA PHE A 180 2.28 -16.41 -12.94
C PHE A 180 3.73 -16.06 -12.62
N PHE A 181 4.05 -14.77 -12.67
CA PHE A 181 5.36 -14.22 -12.34
C PHE A 181 5.16 -13.20 -11.22
N VAL A 182 5.67 -13.46 -10.02
CA VAL A 182 5.42 -12.62 -8.85
C VAL A 182 6.66 -11.82 -8.49
N LEU A 183 6.53 -10.50 -8.48
CA LEU A 183 7.60 -9.53 -8.25
C LEU A 183 7.27 -8.63 -7.05
N GLY A 184 8.22 -8.49 -6.13
CA GLY A 184 8.09 -7.55 -5.02
C GLY A 184 8.29 -6.09 -5.46
N ARG A 185 7.38 -5.19 -5.06
CA ARG A 185 7.40 -3.75 -5.41
C ARG A 185 8.66 -2.98 -5.00
N VAL A 186 9.48 -3.51 -4.10
CA VAL A 186 10.77 -2.89 -3.72
C VAL A 186 11.88 -3.31 -4.68
N ARG A 187 11.84 -4.53 -5.21
CA ARG A 187 12.85 -5.05 -6.15
C ARG A 187 12.75 -4.41 -7.52
N MET A 188 11.54 -4.05 -7.95
CA MET A 188 11.32 -3.41 -9.24
C MET A 188 12.01 -2.03 -9.39
N ARG A 189 12.37 -1.36 -8.28
CA ARG A 189 12.96 0.00 -8.27
C ARG A 189 14.48 0.06 -8.03
N MET A 190 15.15 -1.08 -7.87
CA MET A 190 16.59 -1.06 -7.55
C MET A 190 17.35 -0.31 -8.66
N GLY A 191 18.23 0.62 -8.28
CA GLY A 191 19.14 1.27 -9.21
C GLY A 191 20.02 0.23 -9.89
N PHE A 192 20.35 0.46 -11.15
CA PHE A 192 21.13 -0.46 -11.96
C PHE A 192 22.52 0.11 -12.21
N ASN A 193 23.53 -0.75 -12.16
CA ASN A 193 24.83 -0.43 -12.72
C ASN A 193 24.83 -0.78 -14.20
N TRP A 194 25.59 -0.04 -14.98
CA TRP A 194 25.71 -0.28 -16.41
C TRP A 194 27.17 -0.17 -16.83
N LEU A 195 27.51 -0.86 -17.91
CA LEU A 195 28.77 -0.74 -18.61
C LEU A 195 28.50 -0.43 -20.08
N PRO A 196 29.45 0.18 -20.79
CA PRO A 196 29.42 0.27 -22.25
C PRO A 196 29.20 -1.08 -22.92
N ALA A 197 28.43 -1.09 -24.01
CA ALA A 197 28.20 -2.27 -24.85
C ALA A 197 28.60 -1.96 -26.29
N PHE A 198 29.72 -2.55 -26.71
CA PHE A 198 30.27 -2.43 -28.05
C PHE A 198 31.01 -3.73 -28.43
N ALA A 199 31.03 -4.05 -29.72
CA ALA A 199 31.94 -5.06 -30.26
C ALA A 199 33.19 -4.36 -30.80
N VAL A 200 34.26 -5.11 -31.02
CA VAL A 200 35.51 -4.56 -31.57
C VAL A 200 35.79 -5.19 -32.93
N ARG A 201 36.02 -4.36 -33.94
CA ARG A 201 36.37 -4.81 -35.29
C ARG A 201 37.64 -4.13 -35.79
N SER A 202 38.49 -4.89 -36.46
CA SER A 202 39.67 -4.35 -37.15
C SER A 202 39.23 -3.80 -38.50
N MET A 203 39.48 -2.51 -38.73
CA MET A 203 39.07 -1.83 -39.96
C MET A 203 40.08 -0.73 -40.32
N SER A 204 40.03 -0.30 -41.57
CA SER A 204 40.87 0.77 -42.10
C SER A 204 39.98 1.89 -42.62
N PHE A 205 40.31 3.13 -42.26
CA PHE A 205 39.58 4.33 -42.71
C PHE A 205 40.54 5.30 -43.40
N GLY A 206 40.07 5.94 -44.48
CA GLY A 206 40.86 6.85 -45.30
C GLY A 206 41.34 6.22 -46.61
N GLU A 207 41.80 7.06 -47.53
CA GLU A 207 42.34 6.68 -48.84
C GLU A 207 43.83 7.07 -48.94
N GLY A 208 44.65 6.25 -49.60
CA GLY A 208 46.07 6.53 -49.81
C GLY A 208 46.94 6.48 -48.54
N GLU A 209 47.89 7.41 -48.42
CA GLU A 209 48.84 7.49 -47.27
C GLU A 209 48.17 7.87 -45.94
N ALA A 210 46.93 8.38 -45.98
CA ALA A 210 46.14 8.71 -44.80
C ALA A 210 45.29 7.53 -44.28
N CYS A 211 45.49 6.32 -44.82
CA CYS A 211 44.76 5.13 -44.40
C CYS A 211 45.17 4.67 -43.00
N GLU A 212 44.34 4.96 -42.00
CA GLU A 212 44.55 4.50 -40.64
C GLU A 212 43.89 3.15 -40.41
N SER A 213 44.71 2.11 -40.24
CA SER A 213 44.26 0.78 -39.82
C SER A 213 44.27 0.67 -38.30
N GLY A 214 43.17 0.16 -37.72
CA GLY A 214 43.05 0.08 -36.27
C GLY A 214 41.88 -0.79 -35.79
N ARG A 215 41.80 -0.95 -34.46
CA ARG A 215 40.66 -1.58 -33.80
C ARG A 215 39.65 -0.51 -33.40
N TYR A 216 38.43 -0.62 -33.91
CA TYR A 216 37.35 0.34 -33.68
C TYR A 216 36.18 -0.32 -32.96
N ALA A 217 35.47 0.49 -32.18
CA ALA A 217 34.24 0.09 -31.53
C ALA A 217 33.08 0.14 -32.53
N VAL A 218 32.33 -0.95 -32.58
CA VAL A 218 31.16 -1.10 -33.46
C VAL A 218 29.94 -1.48 -32.63
N CYS A 219 28.76 -1.11 -33.13
CA CYS A 219 27.50 -1.48 -32.54
C CYS A 219 27.36 -3.01 -32.51
N PRO A 220 26.98 -3.61 -31.37
CA PRO A 220 26.85 -5.06 -31.26
C PRO A 220 25.68 -5.64 -32.08
N ALA A 221 24.68 -4.82 -32.43
CA ALA A 221 23.54 -5.25 -33.22
C ALA A 221 23.73 -5.06 -34.73
N CYS A 222 24.02 -3.84 -35.20
CA CYS A 222 24.15 -3.57 -36.64
C CYS A 222 25.57 -3.74 -37.19
N GLY A 223 26.59 -3.88 -36.32
CA GLY A 223 27.99 -3.94 -36.74
C GLY A 223 28.55 -2.62 -37.30
N GLY A 224 27.74 -1.57 -37.37
CA GLY A 224 28.17 -0.24 -37.80
C GLY A 224 29.08 0.43 -36.78
N VAL A 225 29.96 1.28 -37.27
CA VAL A 225 30.99 1.98 -36.47
C VAL A 225 30.34 2.94 -35.49
N ILE A 226 30.87 3.00 -34.27
CA ILE A 226 30.46 4.02 -33.30
C ILE A 226 31.33 5.24 -33.56
N LEU A 227 30.70 6.41 -33.70
CA LEU A 227 31.39 7.68 -33.91
C LEU A 227 31.49 8.45 -32.59
N ASP A 228 32.55 9.23 -32.42
CA ASP A 228 32.67 10.20 -31.32
C ASP A 228 31.93 11.52 -31.62
N ASP A 229 32.05 12.50 -30.72
CA ASP A 229 31.38 13.81 -30.84
C ASP A 229 31.83 14.60 -32.09
N ASP A 230 33.01 14.27 -32.64
CA ASP A 230 33.58 14.88 -33.85
C ASP A 230 33.25 14.08 -35.12
N LEU A 231 32.31 13.12 -35.04
CA LEU A 231 31.94 12.20 -36.12
C LEU A 231 33.08 11.30 -36.61
N LYS A 232 34.12 11.06 -35.80
CA LYS A 232 35.24 10.18 -36.15
C LYS A 232 35.02 8.76 -35.63
N PRO A 233 35.50 7.73 -36.35
CA PRO A 233 35.48 6.35 -35.87
C PRO A 233 36.12 6.18 -34.49
N LEU A 234 35.33 5.73 -33.51
CA LEU A 234 35.77 5.58 -32.12
C LEU A 234 36.72 4.39 -31.98
N ARG A 235 37.99 4.66 -31.65
CA ARG A 235 38.99 3.60 -31.41
C ARG A 235 38.62 2.79 -30.15
N ALA A 236 38.77 1.47 -30.22
CA ALA A 236 38.35 0.55 -29.17
C ALA A 236 38.95 0.85 -27.79
N ARG A 237 40.20 1.34 -27.74
CA ARG A 237 40.88 1.72 -26.48
C ARG A 237 40.24 2.88 -25.72
N PHE A 238 39.48 3.74 -26.41
CA PHE A 238 38.80 4.88 -25.81
C PHE A 238 37.30 4.64 -25.64
N ALA A 239 36.78 3.56 -26.23
CA ALA A 239 35.36 3.29 -26.29
C ALA A 239 34.74 3.11 -24.91
N GLU A 240 35.43 2.42 -24.00
CA GLU A 240 34.96 2.24 -22.63
C GLU A 240 34.84 3.59 -21.90
N ALA A 241 35.91 4.39 -21.86
CA ALA A 241 35.87 5.70 -21.20
C ALA A 241 34.88 6.68 -21.85
N TYR A 242 34.75 6.66 -23.17
CA TYR A 242 33.84 7.54 -23.91
C TYR A 242 32.37 7.17 -23.67
N LEU A 243 32.00 5.91 -23.88
CA LEU A 243 30.63 5.43 -23.73
C LEU A 243 30.18 5.37 -22.26
N ASN A 244 31.11 5.35 -21.30
CA ASN A 244 30.78 5.37 -19.88
C ASN A 244 30.42 6.78 -19.36
N LYS A 245 30.65 7.84 -20.14
CA LYS A 245 30.26 9.22 -19.75
C LYS A 245 28.74 9.39 -19.70
N ASN A 246 28.05 8.91 -20.74
CA ASN A 246 26.61 9.09 -20.91
C ASN A 246 26.01 7.84 -21.57
N ARG A 247 24.78 7.50 -21.18
CA ARG A 247 24.03 6.41 -21.82
C ARG A 247 23.58 6.85 -23.22
N GLN A 248 24.19 6.27 -24.24
CA GLN A 248 23.93 6.59 -25.64
C GLN A 248 23.26 5.44 -26.40
N HIS A 249 22.69 5.77 -27.55
CA HIS A 249 22.12 4.84 -28.52
C HIS A 249 22.91 4.87 -29.82
N CYS A 250 22.89 3.77 -30.57
CA CYS A 250 23.51 3.67 -31.87
C CYS A 250 22.77 4.56 -32.87
N GLY A 251 23.49 5.55 -33.43
CA GLY A 251 23.00 6.43 -34.48
C GLY A 251 23.09 5.87 -35.90
N ASN A 252 23.58 4.63 -36.08
CA ASN A 252 23.75 4.05 -37.41
C ASN A 252 22.41 3.78 -38.08
N THR A 253 22.37 3.90 -39.40
CA THR A 253 21.19 3.54 -40.20
C THR A 253 21.37 2.14 -40.78
N VAL A 254 20.37 1.29 -40.59
CA VAL A 254 20.33 -0.09 -41.09
C VAL A 254 19.35 -0.16 -42.26
N ARG A 255 19.78 -0.74 -43.38
CA ARG A 255 18.91 -1.04 -44.51
C ARG A 255 18.17 -2.36 -44.25
N GLY A 256 16.89 -2.40 -44.60
CA GLY A 256 16.06 -3.59 -44.56
C GLY A 256 15.06 -3.57 -45.71
N THR A 257 14.23 -4.60 -45.78
CA THR A 257 13.15 -4.68 -46.75
C THR A 257 11.82 -4.86 -46.02
N CYS A 258 10.77 -4.17 -46.48
CA CYS A 258 9.40 -4.38 -45.98
C CYS A 258 8.50 -4.80 -47.14
N TRP A 259 7.43 -5.53 -46.81
CA TRP A 259 6.39 -5.88 -47.76
C TRP A 259 5.26 -4.86 -47.62
N ILE A 260 4.99 -4.12 -48.70
CA ILE A 260 3.89 -3.17 -48.79
C ILE A 260 3.15 -3.48 -50.11
N ASP A 261 1.85 -3.72 -50.03
CA ASP A 261 0.97 -3.98 -51.19
C ASP A 261 1.50 -5.01 -52.19
N GLY A 262 2.05 -6.12 -51.67
CA GLY A 262 2.56 -7.22 -52.50
C GLY A 262 3.91 -6.96 -53.17
N ARG A 263 4.63 -5.89 -52.79
CA ARG A 263 5.98 -5.58 -53.27
C ARG A 263 6.97 -5.43 -52.13
N VAL A 264 8.23 -5.79 -52.41
CA VAL A 264 9.35 -5.63 -51.48
C VAL A 264 9.97 -4.26 -51.71
N GLU A 265 9.87 -3.36 -50.74
CA GLU A 265 10.51 -2.04 -50.77
C GLU A 265 11.73 -2.00 -49.85
N GLU A 266 12.82 -1.36 -50.32
CA GLU A 266 13.97 -1.06 -49.48
C GLU A 266 13.62 0.06 -48.50
N THR A 267 13.80 -0.20 -47.21
CA THR A 267 13.60 0.77 -46.15
C THR A 267 14.88 0.97 -45.35
N SER A 268 15.12 2.21 -44.92
CA SER A 268 16.21 2.54 -44.01
C SER A 268 15.64 2.90 -42.64
N ARG A 269 16.10 2.23 -41.58
CA ARG A 269 15.71 2.54 -40.20
C ARG A 269 16.92 2.83 -39.33
N SER A 270 16.79 3.72 -38.36
CA SER A 270 17.82 3.90 -37.34
C SER A 270 18.00 2.60 -36.53
N CYS A 271 19.24 2.22 -36.25
CA CYS A 271 19.57 1.06 -35.45
C CYS A 271 19.02 1.22 -34.03
N GLY A 272 19.24 2.36 -33.40
CA GLY A 272 18.73 2.69 -32.06
C GLY A 272 19.24 1.80 -30.91
N GLU A 273 20.14 0.84 -31.19
CA GLU A 273 20.64 -0.12 -30.20
C GLU A 273 21.34 0.60 -29.05
N ARG A 274 21.10 0.18 -27.80
CA ARG A 274 21.72 0.83 -26.64
C ARG A 274 23.20 0.46 -26.58
N LEU A 275 24.08 1.45 -26.57
CA LEU A 275 25.54 1.25 -26.47
C LEU A 275 26.02 1.04 -25.02
N TRP A 276 25.14 0.49 -24.18
CA TRP A 276 25.37 0.16 -22.78
C TRP A 276 24.56 -1.07 -22.39
N THR A 277 25.04 -1.87 -21.45
CA THR A 277 24.35 -3.02 -20.86
C THR A 277 24.32 -2.91 -19.34
N LEU A 278 23.35 -3.56 -18.72
CA LEU A 278 23.25 -3.60 -17.26
C LEU A 278 24.17 -4.68 -16.69
N VAL A 279 24.78 -4.39 -15.55
CA VAL A 279 25.63 -5.33 -14.82
C VAL A 279 25.22 -5.43 -13.36
N SER A 280 25.56 -6.56 -12.74
CA SER A 280 25.45 -6.73 -11.29
C SER A 280 26.32 -5.68 -10.57
N ARG A 281 25.96 -5.35 -9.34
CA ARG A 281 26.79 -4.50 -8.48
C ARG A 281 28.06 -5.26 -8.16
N THR A 282 29.21 -4.73 -8.58
CA THR A 282 30.54 -5.25 -8.25
C THR A 282 30.79 -5.07 -6.76
N GLY A 283 30.25 -5.99 -5.95
CA GLY A 283 30.68 -6.25 -4.58
C GLY A 283 31.50 -7.54 -4.53
N GLU A 284 32.26 -7.74 -3.46
CA GLU A 284 32.99 -8.99 -3.22
C GLU A 284 32.07 -10.20 -3.44
N ARG A 285 32.54 -11.14 -4.26
CA ARG A 285 31.85 -12.40 -4.51
C ARG A 285 31.77 -13.14 -3.19
N ARG A 286 30.61 -13.10 -2.54
CA ARG A 286 30.34 -13.92 -1.36
C ARG A 286 30.61 -15.38 -1.73
N ASP A 287 31.26 -16.12 -0.83
CA ASP A 287 31.49 -17.54 -1.03
C ASP A 287 30.15 -18.28 -1.05
N GLN A 288 30.00 -19.22 -1.98
CA GLN A 288 28.75 -19.98 -2.15
C GLN A 288 28.48 -20.85 -0.91
N ARG A 289 29.55 -21.33 -0.26
CA ARG A 289 29.49 -22.03 1.02
C ARG A 289 28.91 -21.15 2.13
N ASP A 290 29.40 -19.93 2.27
CA ASP A 290 28.91 -18.99 3.29
C ASP A 290 27.45 -18.63 3.06
N MET A 291 27.07 -18.40 1.79
CA MET A 291 25.68 -18.16 1.42
C MET A 291 24.79 -19.38 1.72
N LEU A 292 25.25 -20.60 1.46
CA LEU A 292 24.55 -21.82 1.82
C LEU A 292 24.39 -21.97 3.33
N LEU A 293 25.44 -21.72 4.11
CA LEU A 293 25.38 -21.76 5.57
C LEU A 293 24.41 -20.72 6.14
N GLU A 294 24.44 -19.47 5.66
CA GLU A 294 23.49 -18.43 6.07
C GLU A 294 22.04 -18.83 5.75
N ASN A 295 21.82 -19.48 4.62
CA ASN A 295 20.51 -19.91 4.16
C ASN A 295 19.99 -21.13 4.93
N LEU A 296 20.83 -22.15 5.14
CA LEU A 296 20.50 -23.33 5.94
C LEU A 296 20.07 -22.94 7.36
N LYS A 297 20.76 -21.98 7.98
CA LYS A 297 20.42 -21.44 9.32
C LYS A 297 19.07 -20.72 9.39
N GLN A 298 18.49 -20.33 8.24
CA GLN A 298 17.17 -19.74 8.20
C GLN A 298 16.06 -20.80 8.23
N ILE A 299 16.38 -22.06 7.91
CA ILE A 299 15.42 -23.16 7.92
C ILE A 299 15.07 -23.49 9.37
N PRO A 300 13.77 -23.58 9.72
CA PRO A 300 13.36 -23.95 11.06
C PRO A 300 14.00 -25.27 11.48
N SER A 301 14.53 -25.33 12.70
CA SER A 301 15.21 -26.50 13.28
C SER A 301 16.66 -26.73 12.82
N ILE A 302 17.24 -25.87 11.98
CA ILE A 302 18.67 -25.91 11.60
C ILE A 302 19.43 -24.78 12.31
N GLY A 303 20.35 -25.15 13.21
CA GLY A 303 21.30 -24.23 13.84
C GLY A 303 22.69 -24.29 13.22
N ASP A 304 23.64 -23.50 13.74
CA ASP A 304 25.01 -23.39 13.20
C ASP A 304 25.69 -24.77 13.01
N LYS A 305 25.68 -25.60 14.06
CA LYS A 305 26.31 -26.93 14.04
C LYS A 305 25.65 -27.88 13.03
N THR A 306 24.33 -27.81 12.92
CA THR A 306 23.56 -28.65 11.99
C THR A 306 23.82 -28.22 10.54
N ALA A 307 23.87 -26.91 10.28
CA ALA A 307 24.19 -26.37 8.96
C ALA A 307 25.60 -26.79 8.50
N GLU A 308 26.60 -26.69 9.37
CA GLU A 308 27.96 -27.14 9.06
C GLU A 308 28.03 -28.64 8.79
N LYS A 309 27.34 -29.46 9.60
CA LYS A 309 27.28 -30.90 9.41
C LYS A 309 26.67 -31.27 8.05
N LEU A 310 25.55 -30.65 7.68
CA LEU A 310 24.90 -30.86 6.39
C LEU A 310 25.83 -30.53 5.22
N VAL A 311 26.48 -29.35 5.26
CA VAL A 311 27.42 -28.93 4.20
C VAL A 311 28.62 -29.88 4.11
N SER A 312 29.14 -30.36 5.24
CA SER A 312 30.26 -31.32 5.24
C SER A 312 29.89 -32.69 4.68
N GLN A 313 28.64 -33.13 4.88
CA GLN A 313 28.18 -34.47 4.53
C GLN A 313 27.67 -34.55 3.08
N PHE A 314 26.95 -33.53 2.60
CA PHE A 314 26.28 -33.56 1.29
C PHE A 314 26.93 -32.62 0.25
N GLY A 315 27.84 -31.75 0.66
CA GLY A 315 28.51 -30.80 -0.23
C GLY A 315 27.66 -29.58 -0.60
N VAL A 316 28.34 -28.53 -1.10
CA VAL A 316 27.70 -27.23 -1.37
C VAL A 316 26.79 -27.28 -2.58
N ASP A 317 27.22 -27.89 -3.69
CA ASP A 317 26.48 -27.86 -4.96
C ASP A 317 25.19 -28.68 -4.91
N MET A 318 25.21 -29.85 -4.29
CA MET A 318 24.04 -30.72 -4.13
C MET A 318 22.97 -30.06 -3.25
N LEU A 319 23.37 -29.54 -2.10
CA LEU A 319 22.43 -28.85 -1.20
C LEU A 319 21.91 -27.56 -1.81
N ALA A 320 22.77 -26.80 -2.50
CA ALA A 320 22.33 -25.60 -3.22
C ALA A 320 21.30 -25.93 -4.31
N GLY A 321 21.55 -26.98 -5.11
CA GLY A 321 20.62 -27.45 -6.13
C GLY A 321 19.28 -27.92 -5.55
N MET A 322 19.30 -28.74 -4.50
CA MET A 322 18.07 -29.21 -3.84
C MET A 322 17.24 -28.06 -3.26
N LEU A 323 17.91 -27.08 -2.65
CA LEU A 323 17.25 -25.92 -2.07
C LEU A 323 16.71 -24.95 -3.15
N GLU A 324 17.36 -24.86 -4.32
CA GLU A 324 16.88 -24.07 -5.47
C GLU A 324 15.71 -24.76 -6.22
N ASP A 325 15.82 -26.06 -6.48
CA ASP A 325 14.96 -26.78 -7.43
C ASP A 325 13.81 -27.53 -6.74
N ASN A 326 14.10 -28.29 -5.67
CA ASN A 326 13.11 -29.13 -5.01
C ASN A 326 13.35 -29.28 -3.49
N VAL A 327 12.79 -28.32 -2.75
CA VAL A 327 12.80 -28.27 -1.28
C VAL A 327 12.34 -29.58 -0.60
N PHE A 328 11.47 -30.37 -1.24
CA PHE A 328 11.01 -31.65 -0.69
C PHE A 328 12.10 -32.73 -0.70
N GLU A 329 13.04 -32.70 -1.64
CA GLU A 329 14.21 -33.60 -1.63
C GLU A 329 15.11 -33.29 -0.44
N PHE A 330 15.27 -32.00 -0.12
CA PHE A 330 16.02 -31.60 1.07
C PHE A 330 15.37 -32.11 2.36
N ILE A 331 14.05 -32.05 2.49
CA ILE A 331 13.34 -32.52 3.70
C ILE A 331 13.48 -34.04 3.88
N ASN A 332 13.59 -34.77 2.78
CA ASN A 332 13.71 -36.23 2.76
C ASN A 332 15.16 -36.71 2.57
N LEU A 333 16.15 -35.89 2.95
CA LEU A 333 17.56 -36.24 2.90
C LEU A 333 17.85 -37.51 3.73
N LEU A 334 18.58 -38.44 3.13
CA LEU A 334 19.05 -39.68 3.76
C LEU A 334 20.56 -39.56 4.07
N ASN A 335 20.99 -40.06 5.23
CA ASN A 335 22.42 -40.17 5.56
C ASN A 335 23.09 -41.35 4.83
N GLU A 336 24.38 -41.57 5.07
CA GLU A 336 25.17 -42.65 4.44
C GLU A 336 24.64 -44.04 4.83
N GLU A 337 23.95 -44.14 5.97
CA GLU A 337 23.34 -45.36 6.51
C GLU A 337 21.89 -45.60 5.99
N GLY A 338 21.33 -44.69 5.18
CA GLY A 338 19.99 -44.83 4.61
C GLY A 338 18.84 -44.42 5.55
N GLU A 339 19.13 -43.71 6.64
CA GLU A 339 18.16 -43.16 7.58
C GLU A 339 17.85 -41.69 7.27
N LEU A 340 16.63 -41.24 7.58
CA LEU A 340 16.22 -39.84 7.43
C LEU A 340 17.04 -38.92 8.34
N VAL A 341 17.63 -37.89 7.74
CA VAL A 341 18.42 -36.88 8.46
C VAL A 341 17.55 -36.04 9.41
N PHE A 342 16.26 -35.90 9.09
CA PHE A 342 15.28 -35.13 9.87
C PHE A 342 14.13 -36.02 10.36
N SER A 343 13.74 -35.85 11.64
CA SER A 343 12.55 -36.55 12.18
C SER A 343 11.24 -36.04 11.56
N ASP A 344 10.17 -36.83 11.56
CA ASP A 344 8.84 -36.45 11.04
C ASP A 344 8.33 -35.09 11.56
N ARG A 345 8.63 -34.77 12.82
CA ARG A 345 8.24 -33.50 13.45
C ARG A 345 9.06 -32.32 12.93
N GLN A 346 10.35 -32.54 12.67
CA GLN A 346 11.23 -31.57 12.02
C GLN A 346 10.86 -31.41 10.55
N ALA A 347 10.62 -32.50 9.84
CA ALA A 347 10.20 -32.52 8.44
C ALA A 347 8.91 -31.72 8.22
N LYS A 348 7.83 -31.98 8.99
CA LYS A 348 6.58 -31.19 8.89
C LYS A 348 6.78 -29.70 9.20
N ARG A 349 7.70 -29.37 10.11
CA ARG A 349 8.03 -27.97 10.46
C ARG A 349 8.83 -27.30 9.35
N MET A 350 9.79 -28.01 8.77
CA MET A 350 10.62 -27.58 7.65
C MET A 350 9.78 -27.44 6.38
N GLU A 351 8.88 -28.37 6.09
CA GLU A 351 7.92 -28.32 4.99
C GLU A 351 7.07 -27.05 5.06
N ARG A 352 6.50 -26.75 6.23
CA ARG A 352 5.68 -25.54 6.45
C ARG A 352 6.50 -24.25 6.34
N GLY A 353 7.73 -24.24 6.87
CA GLY A 353 8.62 -23.08 6.83
C GLY A 353 9.21 -22.83 5.44
N MET A 354 9.73 -23.88 4.80
CA MET A 354 10.38 -23.83 3.49
C MET A 354 9.40 -23.63 2.34
N ALA A 355 8.10 -23.96 2.50
CA ALA A 355 7.06 -23.56 1.55
C ALA A 355 6.99 -22.04 1.31
N ARG A 356 7.55 -21.23 2.21
CA ARG A 356 7.56 -19.76 2.18
C ARG A 356 8.97 -19.17 2.02
N MET A 357 10.01 -19.99 1.99
CA MET A 357 11.41 -19.57 1.83
C MET A 357 11.85 -19.69 0.38
N GLU A 358 12.80 -18.85 -0.03
CA GLU A 358 13.51 -18.98 -1.31
C GLU A 358 14.99 -19.07 -0.99
N PHE A 359 15.59 -20.17 -1.43
CA PHE A 359 17.03 -20.30 -1.47
C PHE A 359 17.46 -19.86 -2.86
N ALA A 360 18.37 -18.91 -2.90
CA ALA A 360 18.85 -18.36 -4.14
C ALA A 360 20.34 -18.08 -3.99
N PHE A 361 21.14 -18.88 -4.68
CA PHE A 361 22.59 -18.78 -4.66
C PHE A 361 23.04 -17.96 -5.87
N GLY A 362 22.77 -16.66 -5.82
CA GLY A 362 23.02 -15.72 -6.92
C GLY A 362 23.59 -14.37 -6.48
N GLN A 363 24.18 -13.64 -7.41
CA GLN A 363 24.58 -12.25 -7.19
C GLN A 363 23.41 -11.32 -7.51
N GLY A 364 22.62 -10.96 -6.49
CA GLY A 364 21.56 -9.97 -6.63
C GLY A 364 22.09 -8.61 -7.11
N GLY A 365 21.29 -7.84 -7.84
CA GLY A 365 21.71 -6.50 -8.30
C GLY A 365 21.12 -6.03 -9.62
N TYR A 366 20.35 -6.87 -10.32
CA TYR A 366 19.70 -6.50 -11.57
C TYR A 366 18.28 -5.96 -11.34
N GLN A 367 17.88 -4.89 -12.04
CA GLN A 367 16.53 -4.34 -11.96
C GLN A 367 15.58 -5.13 -12.88
N PRO A 368 14.60 -5.90 -12.35
CA PRO A 368 13.74 -6.74 -13.18
C PRO A 368 12.91 -5.94 -14.19
N THR A 369 12.43 -4.77 -13.80
CA THR A 369 11.66 -3.86 -14.67
C THR A 369 12.44 -3.43 -15.91
N GLU A 370 13.73 -3.09 -15.75
CA GLU A 370 14.55 -2.67 -16.89
C GLU A 370 14.90 -3.88 -17.77
N PHE A 371 15.05 -5.09 -17.20
CA PHE A 371 15.17 -6.31 -18.00
C PHE A 371 13.95 -6.51 -18.89
N ILE A 372 12.75 -6.52 -18.28
CA ILE A 372 11.47 -6.76 -18.97
C ILE A 372 11.26 -5.75 -20.08
N LYS A 373 11.49 -4.47 -19.77
CA LYS A 373 11.41 -3.37 -20.74
C LYS A 373 12.35 -3.57 -21.92
N ARG A 374 13.58 -4.03 -21.68
CA ARG A 374 14.65 -4.09 -22.68
C ARG A 374 14.65 -5.36 -23.52
N TYR A 375 14.46 -6.52 -22.89
CA TYR A 375 14.78 -7.81 -23.51
C TYR A 375 13.55 -8.68 -23.78
N LEU A 376 12.42 -8.41 -23.14
CA LEU A 376 11.19 -9.15 -23.42
C LEU A 376 10.34 -8.41 -24.47
N PRO A 377 9.70 -9.15 -25.41
CA PRO A 377 8.86 -8.54 -26.43
C PRO A 377 7.66 -7.81 -25.82
N GLN A 378 7.05 -6.92 -26.61
CA GLN A 378 5.81 -6.25 -26.22
C GLN A 378 4.70 -7.28 -26.06
N GLY A 379 3.89 -7.19 -24.99
CA GLY A 379 2.84 -8.17 -24.72
C GLY A 379 3.36 -9.55 -24.33
N TYR A 380 4.64 -9.69 -23.94
CA TYR A 380 5.15 -10.96 -23.40
C TYR A 380 4.30 -11.45 -22.22
N PHE A 381 3.92 -10.51 -21.35
CA PHE A 381 2.90 -10.70 -20.33
C PHE A 381 1.57 -10.19 -20.90
N GLY A 382 0.54 -11.05 -20.88
CA GLY A 382 -0.80 -10.67 -21.28
C GLY A 382 -1.44 -9.77 -20.22
N THR A 383 -1.25 -10.12 -18.94
CA THR A 383 -1.91 -9.43 -17.82
C THR A 383 -0.91 -8.94 -16.79
N LEU A 384 -1.09 -7.72 -16.31
CA LEU A 384 -0.44 -7.17 -15.12
C LEU A 384 -1.45 -7.08 -13.97
N ILE A 385 -1.19 -7.77 -12.87
CA ILE A 385 -1.92 -7.59 -11.61
C ILE A 385 -1.08 -6.69 -10.69
N VAL A 386 -1.67 -5.61 -10.21
CA VAL A 386 -1.04 -4.67 -9.28
C VAL A 386 -1.75 -4.73 -7.94
N ASP A 387 -1.12 -5.38 -6.96
CA ASP A 387 -1.62 -5.44 -5.59
C ASP A 387 -1.23 -4.19 -4.79
N GLU A 388 -2.12 -3.74 -3.91
CA GLU A 388 -2.04 -2.47 -3.17
C GLU A 388 -1.76 -1.25 -4.08
N GLY A 389 -2.60 -1.09 -5.11
CA GLY A 389 -2.45 -0.09 -6.17
C GLY A 389 -2.27 1.36 -5.69
N HIS A 390 -2.81 1.71 -4.52
CA HIS A 390 -2.68 3.05 -3.91
C HIS A 390 -1.23 3.43 -3.58
N GLU A 391 -0.31 2.47 -3.45
CA GLU A 391 1.12 2.75 -3.20
C GLU A 391 1.82 3.39 -4.42
N TYR A 392 1.21 3.33 -5.62
CA TYR A 392 1.82 3.82 -6.87
C TYR A 392 1.35 5.20 -7.30
N LYS A 393 0.48 5.87 -6.52
CA LYS A 393 -0.14 7.14 -6.88
C LYS A 393 0.80 8.34 -7.05
N ASN A 394 1.97 8.33 -6.42
CA ASN A 394 2.85 9.49 -6.40
C ASN A 394 3.62 9.70 -7.72
N GLU A 395 3.70 10.93 -8.23
CA GLU A 395 4.39 11.31 -9.48
C GLU A 395 5.85 10.81 -9.54
N GLY A 396 6.67 11.28 -8.58
CA GLY A 396 8.11 11.08 -8.56
C GLY A 396 8.57 9.79 -7.91
N SER A 397 7.64 8.89 -7.57
CA SER A 397 8.03 7.63 -6.93
C SER A 397 8.67 6.70 -7.97
N ALA A 398 9.89 6.22 -7.69
CA ALA A 398 10.55 5.21 -8.52
C ALA A 398 9.68 3.96 -8.69
N GLN A 399 8.84 3.66 -7.70
CA GLN A 399 7.88 2.56 -7.77
C GLN A 399 6.74 2.82 -8.76
N GLY A 400 6.10 4.00 -8.71
CA GLY A 400 5.06 4.36 -9.67
C GLY A 400 5.58 4.43 -11.10
N GLN A 401 6.80 4.93 -11.31
CA GLN A 401 7.44 4.93 -12.64
C GLN A 401 7.70 3.49 -13.14
N ALA A 402 8.23 2.61 -12.28
CA ALA A 402 8.44 1.21 -12.62
C ALA A 402 7.12 0.48 -12.94
N MET A 403 6.06 0.73 -12.18
CA MET A 403 4.73 0.19 -12.44
C MET A 403 4.19 0.66 -13.80
N GLY A 404 4.32 1.96 -14.13
CA GLY A 404 3.92 2.48 -15.44
C GLY A 404 4.68 1.85 -16.62
N VAL A 405 5.97 1.56 -16.45
CA VAL A 405 6.76 0.82 -17.46
C VAL A 405 6.23 -0.60 -17.65
N LEU A 406 5.93 -1.31 -16.55
CA LEU A 406 5.39 -2.67 -16.62
C LEU A 406 3.98 -2.69 -17.20
N ALA A 407 3.13 -1.75 -16.80
CA ALA A 407 1.80 -1.53 -17.36
C ALA A 407 1.87 -1.38 -18.89
N ARG A 408 2.78 -0.52 -19.37
CA ARG A 408 3.00 -0.35 -20.82
C ARG A 408 3.52 -1.59 -21.52
N LYS A 409 4.17 -2.54 -20.83
CA LYS A 409 4.69 -3.79 -21.43
C LYS A 409 3.66 -4.92 -21.47
N CYS A 410 2.60 -4.82 -20.69
CA CYS A 410 1.50 -5.79 -20.63
C CYS A 410 0.34 -5.35 -21.53
N GLN A 411 -0.59 -6.27 -21.84
CA GLN A 411 -1.75 -5.95 -22.69
C GLN A 411 -2.94 -5.47 -21.86
N LYS A 412 -3.20 -6.13 -20.72
CA LYS A 412 -4.29 -5.82 -19.79
C LYS A 412 -3.77 -5.59 -18.38
N ILE A 413 -4.43 -4.73 -17.62
CA ILE A 413 -4.01 -4.36 -16.27
C ILE A 413 -5.18 -4.56 -15.31
N LEU A 414 -4.96 -5.26 -14.22
CA LEU A 414 -5.91 -5.37 -13.11
C LEU A 414 -5.28 -4.78 -11.84
N LEU A 415 -5.80 -3.64 -11.39
CA LEU A 415 -5.34 -2.98 -10.18
C LEU A 415 -6.22 -3.35 -8.99
N LEU A 416 -5.61 -3.81 -7.90
CA LEU A 416 -6.28 -4.21 -6.67
C LEU A 416 -6.02 -3.16 -5.59
N THR A 417 -7.05 -2.65 -4.95
CA THR A 417 -6.90 -1.76 -3.80
C THR A 417 -8.08 -1.88 -2.84
N GLY A 418 -7.85 -1.59 -1.55
CA GLY A 418 -8.93 -1.37 -0.59
C GLY A 418 -9.40 0.08 -0.51
N THR A 419 -8.59 1.00 -1.03
CA THR A 419 -8.87 2.44 -1.05
C THR A 419 -8.31 3.02 -2.34
N LEU A 420 -9.19 3.50 -3.22
CA LEU A 420 -8.76 4.05 -4.50
C LEU A 420 -8.18 5.47 -4.36
N MET A 421 -8.71 6.27 -3.43
CA MET A 421 -8.32 7.67 -3.22
C MET A 421 -7.81 7.91 -1.80
N GLY A 422 -6.70 8.64 -1.64
CA GLY A 422 -6.13 9.02 -0.34
C GLY A 422 -6.64 10.36 0.20
N GLY A 423 -7.76 10.86 -0.35
CA GLY A 423 -8.40 12.10 0.05
C GLY A 423 -8.30 13.23 -0.98
N TYR A 424 -7.37 13.18 -1.94
CA TYR A 424 -7.18 14.25 -2.94
C TYR A 424 -7.30 13.73 -4.38
N ALA A 425 -7.72 14.58 -5.32
CA ALA A 425 -7.90 14.18 -6.72
C ALA A 425 -6.58 13.85 -7.44
N ASP A 426 -5.47 14.48 -7.06
CA ASP A 426 -4.13 14.22 -7.62
C ASP A 426 -3.59 12.83 -7.23
N ASP A 427 -4.11 12.24 -6.15
CA ASP A 427 -3.85 10.83 -5.81
C ASP A 427 -4.35 9.88 -6.93
N LEU A 428 -5.42 10.23 -7.63
CA LEU A 428 -5.96 9.43 -8.72
C LEU A 428 -5.24 9.73 -10.03
N PHE A 429 -4.93 10.99 -10.29
CA PHE A 429 -4.41 11.47 -11.56
C PHE A 429 -3.27 10.62 -12.14
N TYR A 430 -2.18 10.46 -11.39
CA TYR A 430 -1.03 9.71 -11.90
C TYR A 430 -1.28 8.21 -11.97
N LEU A 431 -2.22 7.69 -11.19
CA LEU A 431 -2.61 6.28 -11.28
C LEU A 431 -3.39 6.05 -12.57
N LEU A 432 -4.40 6.88 -12.83
CA LEU A 432 -5.20 6.86 -14.06
C LEU A 432 -4.33 7.01 -15.30
N HIS A 433 -3.38 7.96 -15.31
CA HIS A 433 -2.45 8.14 -16.42
C HIS A 433 -1.54 6.92 -16.65
N ARG A 434 -1.23 6.12 -15.63
CA ARG A 434 -0.46 4.88 -15.81
C ARG A 434 -1.31 3.72 -16.30
N LEU A 435 -2.60 3.70 -15.95
CA LEU A 435 -3.55 2.66 -16.35
C LEU A 435 -4.04 2.88 -17.79
N ASN A 436 -4.45 4.11 -18.14
CA ASN A 436 -4.94 4.47 -19.46
C ASN A 436 -4.40 5.87 -19.87
N PRO A 437 -3.14 5.96 -20.33
CA PRO A 437 -2.56 7.23 -20.76
C PRO A 437 -3.28 7.84 -21.96
N THR A 438 -3.84 7.01 -22.85
CA THR A 438 -4.54 7.47 -24.06
C THR A 438 -5.75 8.32 -23.69
N MET A 439 -6.65 7.78 -22.85
CA MET A 439 -7.83 8.51 -22.36
C MET A 439 -7.44 9.81 -21.66
N MET A 440 -6.40 9.78 -20.81
CA MET A 440 -5.96 10.99 -20.09
C MET A 440 -5.42 12.07 -21.04
N ILE A 441 -4.72 11.68 -22.10
CA ILE A 441 -4.21 12.62 -23.11
C ILE A 441 -5.36 13.20 -23.95
N GLU A 442 -6.32 12.36 -24.36
CA GLU A 442 -7.51 12.78 -25.12
C GLU A 442 -8.37 13.77 -24.33
N ASP A 443 -8.50 13.57 -23.02
CA ASP A 443 -9.20 14.48 -22.12
C ASP A 443 -8.38 15.75 -21.78
N GLY A 444 -7.20 15.93 -22.38
CA GLY A 444 -6.37 17.15 -22.29
C GLY A 444 -5.27 17.12 -21.22
N PHE A 445 -5.03 15.97 -20.58
CA PHE A 445 -4.09 15.83 -19.47
C PHE A 445 -2.77 15.14 -19.86
N GLY A 446 -2.13 15.63 -20.91
CA GLY A 446 -0.87 15.08 -21.43
C GLY A 446 0.42 15.69 -20.85
N TYR A 447 1.56 15.19 -21.35
CA TYR A 447 2.88 15.74 -21.04
C TYR A 447 3.06 17.15 -21.62
N ASN A 448 3.71 18.03 -20.86
CA ASN A 448 4.14 19.33 -21.38
C ASN A 448 5.45 19.23 -22.19
N ASN A 449 5.90 20.37 -22.74
CA ASN A 449 7.14 20.47 -23.53
C ASN A 449 8.42 20.05 -22.77
N ARG A 450 8.37 19.94 -21.43
CA ARG A 450 9.47 19.47 -20.58
C ARG A 450 9.34 17.98 -20.21
N ASN A 451 8.41 17.25 -20.83
CA ASN A 451 8.08 15.86 -20.52
C ASN A 451 7.69 15.63 -19.05
N THR A 452 6.98 16.58 -18.43
CA THR A 452 6.41 16.42 -17.09
C THR A 452 4.88 16.51 -17.09
N LEU A 453 4.25 15.88 -16.10
CA LEU A 453 2.79 15.86 -15.93
C LEU A 453 2.29 16.86 -14.88
N GLY A 454 3.18 17.63 -14.25
CA GLY A 454 2.80 18.55 -13.17
C GLY A 454 1.75 19.61 -13.59
N THR A 455 1.80 20.09 -14.84
CA THR A 455 0.79 21.02 -15.38
C THR A 455 -0.56 20.35 -15.59
N ALA A 456 -0.58 19.14 -16.16
CA ALA A 456 -1.78 18.33 -16.37
C ALA A 456 -2.41 17.91 -15.03
N SER A 457 -1.60 17.53 -14.05
CA SER A 457 -2.03 17.21 -12.68
C SER A 457 -2.73 18.40 -12.01
N MET A 458 -2.18 19.61 -12.14
CA MET A 458 -2.83 20.82 -11.63
C MET A 458 -4.12 21.18 -12.35
N GLU A 459 -4.19 20.99 -13.67
CA GLU A 459 -5.41 21.22 -14.44
C GLU A 459 -6.49 20.20 -14.06
N PHE A 460 -6.12 18.93 -13.91
CA PHE A 460 -7.01 17.87 -13.43
C PHE A 460 -7.55 18.20 -12.04
N MET A 461 -6.69 18.68 -11.12
CA MET A 461 -7.10 19.18 -9.81
C MET A 461 -8.07 20.37 -9.88
N ARG A 462 -7.89 21.28 -10.85
CA ARG A 462 -8.80 22.42 -11.01
C ARG A 462 -10.17 21.99 -11.53
N GLN A 463 -10.22 21.02 -12.44
CA GLN A 463 -11.47 20.55 -13.04
C GLN A 463 -12.23 19.53 -12.19
N HIS A 464 -11.49 18.71 -11.45
CA HIS A 464 -12.06 17.54 -10.74
C HIS A 464 -11.70 17.48 -9.26
N GLY A 465 -10.81 18.33 -8.75
CA GLY A 465 -10.45 18.39 -7.34
C GLY A 465 -11.03 19.61 -6.63
N ILE A 466 -10.62 19.79 -5.37
CA ILE A 466 -10.93 20.98 -4.59
C ILE A 466 -9.64 21.78 -4.39
N LEU A 467 -9.66 23.05 -4.77
CA LEU A 467 -8.59 24.01 -4.52
C LEU A 467 -9.08 25.06 -3.52
N LYS A 468 -8.26 25.34 -2.51
CA LYS A 468 -8.50 26.34 -1.47
C LYS A 468 -7.54 27.50 -1.67
N ASP A 469 -8.05 28.61 -2.16
CA ASP A 469 -7.29 29.84 -2.31
C ASP A 469 -7.26 30.61 -0.98
N ILE A 470 -6.07 30.70 -0.39
CA ILE A 470 -5.84 31.40 0.87
C ILE A 470 -5.30 32.78 0.55
N TYR A 471 -6.09 33.81 0.83
CA TYR A 471 -5.69 35.20 0.73
C TYR A 471 -5.20 35.68 2.10
N LYS A 472 -3.92 36.02 2.20
CA LYS A 472 -3.36 36.65 3.39
C LYS A 472 -3.14 38.12 3.13
N GLU A 473 -3.99 38.96 3.72
CA GLU A 473 -3.79 40.41 3.75
C GLU A 473 -2.80 40.76 4.86
N GLY A 474 -1.65 41.34 4.49
CA GLY A 474 -0.72 41.96 5.41
C GLY A 474 -0.79 43.47 5.29
N SER A 475 -1.03 44.17 6.39
CA SER A 475 -0.79 45.62 6.47
C SER A 475 0.70 45.85 6.73
N ALA A 476 1.51 45.88 5.67
CA ALA A 476 2.90 46.31 5.81
C ALA A 476 2.94 47.85 5.84
N THR A 477 3.53 48.44 6.87
CA THR A 477 3.98 49.84 6.83
C THR A 477 5.23 49.93 5.96
N SER A 478 5.04 49.91 4.65
CA SER A 478 6.09 50.20 3.67
C SER A 478 6.22 51.72 3.49
N HIS A 479 7.09 52.33 4.29
CA HIS A 479 7.52 53.73 4.23
C HIS A 479 6.45 54.81 4.48
N ARG A 480 6.91 55.97 5.01
CA ARG A 480 6.14 57.06 5.66
C ARG A 480 5.08 57.79 4.80
N THR A 481 4.72 57.30 3.62
CA THR A 481 3.79 58.01 2.72
C THR A 481 2.83 57.14 1.89
N ALA A 482 2.83 55.79 2.00
CA ALA A 482 1.83 54.97 1.31
C ALA A 482 1.43 53.70 2.08
N ARG A 483 0.14 53.55 2.37
CA ARG A 483 -0.44 52.28 2.85
C ARG A 483 -0.64 51.35 1.65
N GLY A 484 0.36 50.54 1.32
CA GLY A 484 0.21 49.46 0.36
C GLY A 484 -0.43 48.24 1.02
N LYS A 485 -1.63 47.83 0.57
CA LYS A 485 -2.18 46.50 0.90
C LYS A 485 -1.34 45.45 0.17
N SER A 486 -0.65 44.59 0.91
CA SER A 486 -0.01 43.40 0.33
C SER A 486 -0.95 42.21 0.50
N ILE A 487 -1.47 41.70 -0.62
CA ILE A 487 -2.27 40.48 -0.66
C ILE A 487 -1.34 39.36 -1.12
N THR A 488 -1.05 38.42 -0.23
CA THR A 488 -0.34 37.19 -0.60
C THR A 488 -1.37 36.12 -0.93
N HIS A 489 -1.32 35.58 -2.15
CA HIS A 489 -2.21 34.51 -2.61
C HIS A 489 -1.49 33.16 -2.50
N HIS A 490 -2.10 32.20 -1.81
CA HIS A 490 -1.58 30.84 -1.68
C HIS A 490 -2.69 29.83 -1.94
N THR A 491 -2.64 29.14 -3.06
CA THR A 491 -3.54 28.02 -3.36
C THR A 491 -3.06 26.76 -2.65
N SER A 492 -3.95 26.12 -1.89
CA SER A 492 -3.73 24.85 -1.20
C SER A 492 -4.72 23.80 -1.71
N LYS A 493 -4.35 22.53 -1.66
CA LYS A 493 -5.23 21.43 -2.10
C LYS A 493 -6.23 21.10 -0.99
N GLY A 494 -7.50 21.04 -1.34
CA GLY A 494 -8.57 20.57 -0.46
C GLY A 494 -8.88 19.09 -0.73
N PRO A 495 -9.35 18.35 0.29
CA PRO A 495 -9.77 16.97 0.10
C PRO A 495 -11.09 16.92 -0.69
N GLY A 496 -11.24 15.92 -1.56
CA GLY A 496 -12.43 15.63 -2.34
C GLY A 496 -12.18 15.50 -3.85
N PHE A 497 -13.13 14.84 -4.51
CA PHE A 497 -13.13 14.60 -5.95
C PHE A 497 -14.52 14.86 -6.51
N GLY A 498 -14.59 15.72 -7.53
CA GLY A 498 -15.83 16.20 -8.11
C GLY A 498 -16.62 15.08 -8.79
N PRO A 499 -17.97 15.11 -8.74
CA PRO A 499 -18.82 14.08 -9.34
C PRO A 499 -18.54 13.82 -10.83
N LYS A 500 -18.23 14.87 -11.59
CA LYS A 500 -17.84 14.76 -13.01
C LYS A 500 -16.61 13.86 -13.19
N GLY A 501 -15.63 13.97 -12.29
CA GLY A 501 -14.43 13.13 -12.31
C GLY A 501 -14.76 11.68 -11.94
N ILE A 502 -15.63 11.47 -10.96
CA ILE A 502 -16.07 10.12 -10.54
C ILE A 502 -16.73 9.39 -11.72
N MET A 503 -17.67 10.04 -12.39
CA MET A 503 -18.40 9.45 -13.51
C MET A 503 -17.52 9.18 -14.72
N ARG A 504 -16.52 10.02 -15.00
CA ARG A 504 -15.63 9.86 -16.16
C ARG A 504 -14.51 8.84 -15.92
N TYR A 505 -13.90 8.85 -14.73
CA TYR A 505 -12.62 8.15 -14.51
C TYR A 505 -12.66 7.01 -13.50
N VAL A 506 -13.70 6.93 -12.67
CA VAL A 506 -13.76 5.94 -11.58
C VAL A 506 -14.78 4.87 -11.91
N VAL A 507 -16.05 5.23 -12.05
CA VAL A 507 -17.15 4.28 -12.26
C VAL A 507 -16.94 3.37 -13.49
N PRO A 508 -16.50 3.87 -14.66
CA PRO A 508 -16.41 3.03 -15.86
C PRO A 508 -15.38 1.90 -15.78
N ILE A 509 -14.35 2.07 -14.95
CA ILE A 509 -13.22 1.12 -14.87
C ILE A 509 -13.11 0.41 -13.52
N THR A 510 -14.03 0.64 -12.59
CA THR A 510 -13.92 0.15 -11.20
C THR A 510 -15.07 -0.77 -10.81
N VAL A 511 -14.73 -1.96 -10.33
CA VAL A 511 -15.65 -2.84 -9.61
C VAL A 511 -15.49 -2.62 -8.11
N PHE A 512 -16.60 -2.29 -7.45
CA PHE A 512 -16.66 -2.09 -6.00
C PHE A 512 -17.22 -3.33 -5.33
N LEU A 513 -16.56 -3.80 -4.27
CA LEU A 513 -17.05 -4.92 -3.47
C LEU A 513 -16.80 -4.69 -1.99
N LYS A 514 -17.85 -4.65 -1.19
CA LYS A 514 -17.77 -4.56 0.27
C LYS A 514 -17.90 -5.94 0.90
N LEU A 515 -17.45 -6.04 2.14
CA LEU A 515 -17.46 -7.30 2.87
C LEU A 515 -18.89 -7.78 3.19
N ARG A 516 -19.81 -6.83 3.44
CA ARG A 516 -21.25 -7.08 3.63
C ARG A 516 -21.94 -7.63 2.39
N ASP A 517 -21.40 -7.37 1.20
CA ASP A 517 -22.02 -7.75 -0.07
C ASP A 517 -21.84 -9.25 -0.34
N LEU A 518 -20.88 -9.92 0.31
CA LEU A 518 -20.59 -11.34 0.07
C LEU A 518 -21.74 -12.27 0.48
N GLY A 519 -22.66 -11.82 1.34
CA GLY A 519 -23.82 -12.60 1.81
C GLY A 519 -23.77 -12.92 3.31
N GLN A 520 -24.92 -13.34 3.86
CA GLN A 520 -25.04 -13.73 5.28
C GLN A 520 -24.35 -15.08 5.53
N GLY A 521 -23.65 -15.20 6.66
CA GLY A 521 -23.03 -16.46 7.11
C GLY A 521 -21.60 -16.73 6.59
N ILE A 522 -21.03 -15.86 5.75
CA ILE A 522 -19.62 -15.98 5.33
C ILE A 522 -18.66 -15.47 6.41
N LEU A 523 -19.12 -14.47 7.17
CA LEU A 523 -18.39 -13.94 8.31
C LEU A 523 -19.27 -13.97 9.54
N PRO A 524 -18.68 -14.26 10.71
CA PRO A 524 -19.40 -14.13 11.97
C PRO A 524 -19.65 -12.66 12.32
N PRO A 525 -20.51 -12.38 13.31
CA PRO A 525 -20.69 -11.06 13.89
C PRO A 525 -19.38 -10.31 14.17
N TYR A 526 -19.43 -8.98 13.98
CA TYR A 526 -18.36 -8.05 14.28
C TYR A 526 -18.93 -6.89 15.08
N ASP A 527 -18.51 -6.78 16.33
CA ASP A 527 -19.02 -5.78 17.26
C ASP A 527 -17.88 -4.90 17.79
N GLU A 528 -18.11 -3.58 17.75
CA GLU A 528 -17.21 -2.57 18.31
C GLU A 528 -17.82 -1.99 19.58
N PHE A 529 -17.04 -2.02 20.67
CA PHE A 529 -17.44 -1.51 21.98
C PHE A 529 -16.49 -0.40 22.41
N TYR A 530 -17.06 0.72 22.84
CA TYR A 530 -16.32 1.73 23.57
C TYR A 530 -16.50 1.50 25.08
N GLU A 531 -15.39 1.26 25.78
CA GLU A 531 -15.35 1.11 27.22
C GLU A 531 -14.72 2.36 27.83
N GLU A 532 -15.58 3.23 28.38
CA GLU A 532 -15.15 4.38 29.16
C GLU A 532 -14.67 3.92 30.55
N VAL A 533 -13.47 4.34 30.94
CA VAL A 533 -12.80 3.90 32.15
C VAL A 533 -12.58 5.08 33.09
N GLU A 534 -13.02 4.95 34.34
CA GLU A 534 -12.76 5.97 35.36
C GLU A 534 -11.32 5.91 35.87
N MET A 535 -10.71 7.08 36.05
CA MET A 535 -9.41 7.21 36.72
C MET A 535 -9.58 7.04 38.24
N THR A 536 -8.51 6.64 38.92
CA THR A 536 -8.48 6.77 40.39
C THR A 536 -8.49 8.26 40.77
N ALA A 537 -8.92 8.59 41.99
CA ALA A 537 -9.01 9.97 42.44
C ALA A 537 -7.67 10.73 42.34
N ASP A 538 -6.55 10.06 42.65
CA ASP A 538 -5.21 10.65 42.51
C ASP A 538 -4.81 10.85 41.04
N MET A 539 -5.07 9.86 40.17
CA MET A 539 -4.84 10.00 38.73
C MET A 539 -5.64 11.16 38.13
N ALA A 540 -6.92 11.28 38.48
CA ALA A 540 -7.80 12.32 37.98
C ALA A 540 -7.32 13.72 38.39
N SER A 541 -7.03 13.91 39.69
CA SER A 541 -6.53 15.18 40.22
C SER A 541 -5.24 15.64 39.54
N ARG A 542 -4.26 14.73 39.39
CA ARG A 542 -2.99 15.03 38.71
C ARG A 542 -3.15 15.29 37.22
N TYR A 543 -4.05 14.56 36.56
CA TYR A 543 -4.34 14.79 35.15
C TYR A 543 -4.98 16.16 34.92
N GLU A 544 -5.94 16.55 35.76
CA GLU A 544 -6.61 17.86 35.68
C GLU A 544 -5.62 19.01 35.88
N GLU A 545 -4.73 18.90 36.87
CA GLU A 545 -3.66 19.88 37.12
C GLU A 545 -2.71 20.01 35.90
N LEU A 546 -2.27 18.86 35.36
CA LEU A 546 -1.41 18.80 34.18
C LEU A 546 -2.11 19.39 32.95
N MET A 547 -3.37 19.02 32.72
CA MET A 547 -4.19 19.51 31.63
C MET A 547 -4.37 21.03 31.70
N HIS A 548 -4.73 21.55 32.87
CA HIS A 548 -4.92 22.99 33.06
C HIS A 548 -3.63 23.77 32.76
N THR A 549 -2.49 23.31 33.30
CA THR A 549 -1.17 23.91 33.08
C THR A 549 -0.79 23.92 31.59
N LEU A 550 -0.89 22.76 30.93
CA LEU A 550 -0.51 22.64 29.52
C LEU A 550 -1.46 23.39 28.56
N LYS A 551 -2.75 23.46 28.88
CA LYS A 551 -3.73 24.27 28.13
C LYS A 551 -3.38 25.76 28.20
N ALA A 552 -3.03 26.27 29.38
CA ALA A 552 -2.62 27.66 29.56
C ALA A 552 -1.36 28.00 28.74
N GLU A 553 -0.35 27.14 28.80
CA GLU A 553 0.89 27.29 28.01
C GLU A 553 0.62 27.23 26.51
N LEU A 554 -0.22 26.29 26.05
CA LEU A 554 -0.61 26.18 24.64
C LEU A 554 -1.33 27.43 24.14
N LYS A 555 -2.27 27.96 24.93
CA LYS A 555 -3.00 29.19 24.61
C LYS A 555 -2.05 30.38 24.51
N ALA A 556 -1.13 30.53 25.46
CA ALA A 556 -0.12 31.59 25.44
C ALA A 556 0.83 31.49 24.24
N ALA A 557 1.24 30.28 23.86
CA ALA A 557 2.09 30.03 22.69
C ALA A 557 1.37 30.37 21.37
N LEU A 558 0.11 29.95 21.23
CA LEU A 558 -0.69 30.23 20.02
C LEU A 558 -1.00 31.72 19.84
N CYS A 559 -1.25 32.46 20.92
CA CYS A 559 -1.38 33.93 20.87
C CYS A 559 -0.10 34.61 20.32
N LYS A 560 1.07 34.02 20.55
CA LYS A 560 2.37 34.48 20.01
C LYS A 560 2.68 33.91 18.62
N GLY A 561 1.77 33.14 18.02
CA GLY A 561 1.95 32.47 16.74
C GLY A 561 2.87 31.24 16.79
N ASP A 562 3.25 30.74 17.97
CA ASP A 562 4.06 29.54 18.12
C ASP A 562 3.20 28.26 18.11
N LYS A 563 3.30 27.48 17.03
CA LYS A 563 2.61 26.20 16.86
C LYS A 563 3.43 24.99 17.30
N THR A 564 4.69 25.17 17.73
CA THR A 564 5.59 24.05 18.04
C THR A 564 5.22 23.30 19.30
N LEU A 565 4.44 23.92 20.19
CA LEU A 565 4.01 23.33 21.45
C LEU A 565 2.83 22.34 21.29
N LEU A 566 2.08 22.44 20.19
CA LEU A 566 0.86 21.66 19.94
C LEU A 566 1.12 20.15 20.02
N GLY A 567 2.14 19.67 19.31
CA GLY A 567 2.49 18.24 19.31
C GLY A 567 2.97 17.73 20.68
N VAL A 568 3.66 18.56 21.47
CA VAL A 568 4.13 18.15 22.80
C VAL A 568 2.96 18.03 23.77
N VAL A 569 2.08 19.03 23.81
CA VAL A 569 0.93 19.04 24.73
C VAL A 569 0.01 17.86 24.47
N LEU A 570 -0.36 17.62 23.21
CA LEU A 570 -1.26 16.51 22.85
C LEU A 570 -0.65 15.15 23.18
N ASN A 571 0.61 14.92 22.80
CA ASN A 571 1.29 13.65 23.09
C ASN A 571 1.51 13.41 24.59
N THR A 572 1.58 14.46 25.40
CA THR A 572 1.63 14.32 26.86
C THR A 572 0.26 13.98 27.43
N LEU A 573 -0.78 14.75 27.08
CA LEU A 573 -2.13 14.52 27.62
C LEU A 573 -2.72 13.17 27.22
N LEU A 574 -2.38 12.65 26.04
CA LEU A 574 -2.82 11.32 25.63
C LEU A 574 -2.02 10.20 26.27
N ALA A 575 -0.71 10.39 26.49
CA ALA A 575 0.15 9.34 27.00
C ALA A 575 0.16 9.22 28.52
N TRP A 576 0.07 10.35 29.24
CA TRP A 576 0.22 10.36 30.70
C TRP A 576 -0.77 9.44 31.42
N PRO A 577 -2.08 9.37 31.07
CA PRO A 577 -3.02 8.48 31.75
C PRO A 577 -2.62 7.00 31.70
N ASP A 578 -1.99 6.55 30.60
CA ASP A 578 -1.49 5.17 30.45
C ASP A 578 -0.05 4.98 30.94
N CYS A 579 0.68 6.08 31.22
CA CYS A 579 2.11 6.08 31.54
C CYS A 579 2.43 6.64 32.93
N CYS A 580 1.43 6.80 33.80
CA CYS A 580 1.59 7.40 35.12
C CYS A 580 2.42 6.55 36.12
N PHE A 581 2.98 5.42 35.67
CA PHE A 581 3.98 4.61 36.39
C PHE A 581 5.42 5.13 36.29
N ARG A 582 5.62 6.23 35.56
CA ARG A 582 6.90 6.93 35.42
C ARG A 582 6.68 8.42 35.64
N GLU A 583 7.75 9.12 35.99
CA GLU A 583 7.73 10.57 35.99
C GLU A 583 7.58 11.11 34.56
N GLU A 584 6.92 12.25 34.45
CA GLU A 584 6.68 12.93 33.18
C GLU A 584 7.15 14.38 33.28
N ARG A 585 8.18 14.71 32.48
CA ARG A 585 8.74 16.05 32.40
C ARG A 585 8.43 16.66 31.04
N VAL A 586 7.63 17.71 31.03
CA VAL A 586 7.21 18.39 29.79
C VAL A 586 8.10 19.59 29.56
N VAL A 587 8.74 19.65 28.39
CA VAL A 587 9.71 20.68 28.04
C VAL A 587 9.34 21.33 26.72
N HIS A 588 9.45 22.66 26.65
CA HIS A 588 9.21 23.40 25.42
C HIS A 588 10.28 23.06 24.35
N PRO A 589 9.91 22.70 23.11
CA PRO A 589 10.86 22.26 22.08
C PRO A 589 11.97 23.28 21.76
N ARG A 590 11.61 24.57 21.68
CA ARG A 590 12.53 25.66 21.36
C ARG A 590 13.30 26.19 22.56
N SER A 591 12.61 26.77 23.55
CA SER A 591 13.25 27.40 24.70
C SER A 591 13.87 26.43 25.70
N ARG A 592 13.56 25.13 25.60
CA ARG A 592 13.95 24.09 26.56
C ARG A 592 13.50 24.38 28.01
N ALA A 593 12.57 25.32 28.20
CA ALA A 593 11.96 25.59 29.48
C ALA A 593 11.08 24.42 29.91
N GLN A 594 11.12 24.08 31.20
CA GLN A 594 10.21 23.11 31.78
C GLN A 594 8.82 23.72 31.93
N LEU A 595 7.81 23.07 31.36
CA LEU A 595 6.41 23.51 31.37
C LEU A 595 5.61 22.84 32.49
N ALA A 596 5.84 21.55 32.71
CA ALA A 596 5.20 20.78 33.75
C ALA A 596 6.09 19.61 34.19
N TYR A 597 5.91 19.17 35.44
CA TYR A 597 6.51 17.96 35.98
C TYR A 597 5.47 17.22 36.80
N VAL A 598 5.32 15.92 36.57
CA VAL A 598 4.43 15.06 37.36
C VAL A 598 5.23 13.82 37.78
N PRO A 599 5.28 13.47 39.08
CA PRO A 599 5.98 12.27 39.54
C PRO A 599 5.24 11.00 39.10
N ALA A 600 5.93 9.85 39.20
CA ALA A 600 5.27 8.55 39.06
C ALA A 600 4.29 8.34 40.22
N ILE A 601 3.04 8.01 39.90
CA ILE A 601 1.97 7.77 40.88
C ILE A 601 1.54 6.30 40.92
N LEU A 602 1.79 5.54 39.83
CA LEU A 602 1.44 4.13 39.75
C LEU A 602 2.69 3.26 39.99
N GLY A 603 2.57 2.31 40.92
CA GLY A 603 3.61 1.30 41.16
C GLY A 603 3.51 0.11 40.19
N ASP A 604 3.80 -1.09 40.71
CA ASP A 604 3.64 -2.35 39.99
C ASP A 604 2.18 -2.84 39.93
N GLU A 605 1.25 -2.17 40.64
CA GLU A 605 -0.17 -2.49 40.58
C GLU A 605 -0.80 -2.08 39.25
N PRO A 606 -1.77 -2.85 38.71
CA PRO A 606 -2.41 -2.54 37.44
C PRO A 606 -3.24 -1.25 37.53
N SER A 607 -3.13 -0.39 36.51
CA SER A 607 -4.00 0.77 36.32
C SER A 607 -5.47 0.35 36.08
N PRO A 608 -6.45 1.26 36.19
CA PRO A 608 -7.85 0.92 35.89
C PRO A 608 -8.06 0.27 34.51
N LYS A 609 -7.42 0.78 33.44
CA LYS A 609 -7.49 0.15 32.11
C LYS A 609 -6.81 -1.22 32.08
N GLU A 610 -5.65 -1.35 32.73
CA GLU A 610 -4.94 -2.64 32.82
C GLU A 610 -5.78 -3.69 33.58
N LYS A 611 -6.52 -3.29 34.62
CA LYS A 611 -7.47 -4.15 35.35
C LYS A 611 -8.60 -4.66 34.46
N ILE A 612 -9.24 -3.76 33.69
CA ILE A 612 -10.30 -4.13 32.75
C ILE A 612 -9.77 -5.08 31.67
N LEU A 613 -8.56 -4.83 31.14
CA LEU A 613 -7.92 -5.74 30.19
C LEU A 613 -7.70 -7.13 30.81
N ILE A 614 -7.21 -7.22 32.04
CA ILE A 614 -7.02 -8.49 32.76
C ILE A 614 -8.37 -9.22 32.91
N GLU A 615 -9.43 -8.52 33.30
CA GLU A 615 -10.78 -9.09 33.44
C GLU A 615 -11.33 -9.60 32.10
N ARG A 616 -11.14 -8.83 31.02
CA ARG A 616 -11.47 -9.25 29.65
C ARG A 616 -10.71 -10.52 29.27
N CYS A 617 -9.39 -10.54 29.43
CA CYS A 617 -8.56 -11.73 29.16
C CYS A 617 -9.00 -12.96 29.97
N ARG A 618 -9.39 -12.79 31.25
CA ARG A 618 -9.92 -13.88 32.08
C ARG A 618 -11.24 -14.43 31.53
N ARG A 619 -12.17 -13.56 31.10
CA ARG A 619 -13.44 -13.98 30.50
C ARG A 619 -13.24 -14.75 29.19
N GLU A 620 -12.40 -14.22 28.30
CA GLU A 620 -12.12 -14.86 27.00
C GLU A 620 -11.42 -16.21 27.18
N LYS A 621 -10.44 -16.30 28.08
CA LYS A 621 -9.74 -17.56 28.37
C LYS A 621 -10.69 -18.65 28.90
N ARG A 622 -11.71 -18.29 29.70
CA ARG A 622 -12.76 -19.23 30.14
C ARG A 622 -13.60 -19.77 28.98
N GLN A 623 -13.73 -18.99 27.90
CA GLN A 623 -14.43 -19.38 26.67
C GLN A 623 -13.50 -20.06 25.66
N GLY A 624 -12.21 -20.26 25.99
CA GLY A 624 -11.23 -20.81 25.06
C GLY A 624 -10.74 -19.82 24.00
N ARG A 625 -11.11 -18.54 24.11
CA ARG A 625 -10.80 -17.48 23.14
C ARG A 625 -9.50 -16.76 23.50
N ARG A 626 -8.75 -16.33 22.49
CA ARG A 626 -7.48 -15.58 22.65
C ARG A 626 -7.69 -14.08 22.43
N VAL A 627 -6.83 -13.28 23.03
CA VAL A 627 -6.93 -11.81 22.98
C VAL A 627 -5.75 -11.17 22.25
N LEU A 628 -6.03 -10.24 21.35
CA LEU A 628 -5.04 -9.36 20.71
C LEU A 628 -5.13 -7.97 21.32
N THR A 629 -4.06 -7.52 21.99
CA THR A 629 -4.00 -6.21 22.61
C THR A 629 -3.14 -5.26 21.80
N TYR A 630 -3.69 -4.11 21.42
CA TYR A 630 -2.97 -3.04 20.75
C TYR A 630 -2.47 -1.99 21.73
N ALA A 631 -1.17 -1.66 21.62
CA ALA A 631 -0.54 -0.58 22.35
C ALA A 631 0.51 0.15 21.48
N THR A 632 0.49 1.48 21.53
CA THR A 632 1.30 2.36 20.71
C THR A 632 2.59 2.80 21.39
N TYR A 633 2.60 2.90 22.72
CA TYR A 633 3.74 3.47 23.45
C TYR A 633 4.84 2.42 23.71
N THR A 634 6.03 2.71 23.20
CA THR A 634 7.24 1.87 23.27
C THR A 634 8.44 2.67 23.79
N GLY A 635 9.56 2.01 24.08
CA GLY A 635 10.80 2.68 24.49
C GLY A 635 10.71 3.23 25.92
N THR A 636 10.92 4.53 26.10
CA THR A 636 10.87 5.17 27.44
C THR A 636 9.47 5.18 28.06
N ARG A 637 8.43 4.96 27.26
CA ARG A 637 7.02 4.80 27.66
C ARG A 637 6.51 3.38 27.34
N ASP A 638 7.34 2.33 27.48
CA ASP A 638 6.97 0.96 27.07
C ASP A 638 5.84 0.37 27.93
N THR A 639 4.60 0.56 27.46
CA THR A 639 3.39 -0.05 28.04
C THR A 639 3.26 -1.53 27.68
N THR A 640 3.88 -1.98 26.57
CA THR A 640 3.80 -3.39 26.13
C THR A 640 4.51 -4.32 27.10
N ALA A 641 5.71 -3.95 27.56
CA ALA A 641 6.47 -4.73 28.54
C ALA A 641 5.78 -4.76 29.91
N ARG A 642 5.15 -3.63 30.32
CA ARG A 642 4.38 -3.56 31.55
C ARG A 642 3.18 -4.50 31.54
N MET A 643 2.34 -4.41 30.51
CA MET A 643 1.18 -5.29 30.37
C MET A 643 1.58 -6.76 30.26
N GLN A 644 2.69 -7.07 29.56
CA GLN A 644 3.21 -8.44 29.50
C GLN A 644 3.52 -8.98 30.90
N ARG A 645 4.18 -8.19 31.77
CA ARG A 645 4.46 -8.59 33.15
C ARG A 645 3.17 -8.78 33.95
N LEU A 646 2.25 -7.83 33.91
CA LEU A 646 0.99 -7.88 34.66
C LEU A 646 0.15 -9.11 34.28
N LEU A 647 -0.04 -9.35 32.98
CA LEU A 647 -0.79 -10.51 32.49
C LEU A 647 -0.05 -11.82 32.79
N ALA A 648 1.28 -11.87 32.74
CA ALA A 648 2.05 -13.05 33.12
C ALA A 648 1.90 -13.40 34.62
N THR A 649 1.90 -12.39 35.51
CA THR A 649 1.62 -12.57 36.94
C THR A 649 0.24 -13.16 37.19
N GLU A 650 -0.72 -12.83 36.33
CA GLU A 650 -2.09 -13.36 36.35
C GLU A 650 -2.23 -14.76 35.69
N GLY A 651 -1.11 -15.39 35.30
CA GLY A 651 -1.10 -16.75 34.76
C GLY A 651 -1.43 -16.86 33.26
N PHE A 652 -1.35 -15.76 32.51
CA PHE A 652 -1.50 -15.78 31.05
C PHE A 652 -0.17 -16.10 30.36
N ARG A 653 -0.23 -16.88 29.28
CA ARG A 653 0.87 -16.99 28.32
C ARG A 653 0.82 -15.80 27.37
N VAL A 654 1.78 -14.89 27.49
CA VAL A 654 1.78 -13.60 26.78
C VAL A 654 3.00 -13.44 25.89
N ALA A 655 2.77 -13.06 24.63
CA ALA A 655 3.84 -12.74 23.69
C ALA A 655 3.72 -11.30 23.18
N VAL A 656 4.85 -10.64 22.92
CA VAL A 656 4.90 -9.25 22.43
C VAL A 656 5.52 -9.23 21.04
N LEU A 657 4.76 -8.83 20.02
CA LEU A 657 5.26 -8.62 18.68
C LEU A 657 5.89 -7.22 18.58
N ARG A 658 7.22 -7.17 18.54
CA ARG A 658 8.03 -5.94 18.49
C ARG A 658 8.45 -5.59 17.06
N ALA A 659 8.82 -4.32 16.85
CA ALA A 659 9.31 -3.82 15.56
C ALA A 659 10.63 -4.48 15.08
N SER A 660 11.40 -5.08 16.00
CA SER A 660 12.60 -5.87 15.68
C SER A 660 12.29 -7.12 14.86
N VAL A 661 11.06 -7.64 14.90
CA VAL A 661 10.61 -8.72 14.03
C VAL A 661 10.33 -8.17 12.65
N LYS A 662 11.16 -8.59 11.68
CA LYS A 662 11.02 -8.22 10.26
C LYS A 662 9.63 -8.58 9.74
N ALA A 663 9.04 -7.71 8.92
CA ALA A 663 7.67 -7.85 8.41
C ALA A 663 7.38 -9.22 7.77
N GLU A 664 8.33 -9.73 6.98
CA GLU A 664 8.26 -11.04 6.33
C GLU A 664 8.20 -12.24 7.30
N LYS A 665 8.63 -12.08 8.55
CA LYS A 665 8.64 -13.14 9.58
C LYS A 665 7.50 -13.03 10.59
N ARG A 666 6.66 -11.99 10.51
CA ARG A 666 5.62 -11.71 11.53
C ARG A 666 4.52 -12.76 11.54
N GLU A 667 4.13 -13.25 10.37
CA GLU A 667 3.14 -14.33 10.22
C GLU A 667 3.63 -15.62 10.87
N ASP A 668 4.86 -16.03 10.58
CA ASP A 668 5.46 -17.24 11.18
C ASP A 668 5.67 -17.09 12.68
N TRP A 669 6.12 -15.92 13.13
CA TRP A 669 6.26 -15.63 14.55
C TRP A 669 4.93 -15.80 15.28
N LEU A 670 3.82 -15.32 14.69
CA LEU A 670 2.50 -15.42 15.26
C LEU A 670 2.05 -16.88 15.37
N PHE A 671 2.17 -17.66 14.28
CA PHE A 671 1.84 -19.08 14.29
C PHE A 671 2.66 -19.85 15.32
N GLU A 672 3.94 -19.53 15.47
CA GLU A 672 4.78 -20.12 16.51
C GLU A 672 4.27 -19.81 17.92
N GLN A 673 3.77 -18.59 18.17
CA GLN A 673 3.18 -18.27 19.47
C GLN A 673 1.86 -19.02 19.70
N VAL A 674 1.03 -19.14 18.66
CA VAL A 674 -0.23 -19.92 18.71
C VAL A 674 0.06 -21.39 19.03
N ASP A 675 1.05 -21.99 18.37
CA ASP A 675 1.48 -23.38 18.63
C ASP A 675 2.02 -23.59 20.05
N ARG A 676 2.65 -22.55 20.63
CA ARG A 676 3.09 -22.55 22.05
C ARG A 676 1.92 -22.35 23.02
N GLY A 677 0.71 -22.15 22.52
CA GLY A 677 -0.52 -21.94 23.29
C GLY A 677 -0.57 -20.58 23.96
N VAL A 678 -0.15 -19.51 23.26
CA VAL A 678 -0.30 -18.14 23.75
C VAL A 678 -1.77 -17.80 24.02
N ASP A 679 -2.05 -17.13 25.13
CA ASP A 679 -3.38 -16.64 25.48
C ASP A 679 -3.59 -15.20 24.96
N VAL A 680 -2.53 -14.37 25.05
CA VAL A 680 -2.57 -12.94 24.70
C VAL A 680 -1.37 -12.54 23.85
N VAL A 681 -1.62 -11.87 22.73
CA VAL A 681 -0.56 -11.20 21.93
C VAL A 681 -0.70 -9.69 22.08
N ILE A 682 0.40 -9.03 22.43
CA ILE A 682 0.48 -7.56 22.51
C ILE A 682 1.28 -7.05 21.31
N THR A 683 0.77 -6.06 20.60
CA THR A 683 1.50 -5.46 19.48
C THR A 683 1.14 -3.99 19.23
N ASN A 684 1.98 -3.30 18.46
CA ASN A 684 1.64 -1.98 17.96
C ASN A 684 0.81 -2.12 16.68
N PRO A 685 -0.33 -1.40 16.53
CA PRO A 685 -1.19 -1.53 15.36
C PRO A 685 -0.48 -1.19 14.04
N GLU A 686 0.57 -0.36 14.06
CA GLU A 686 1.41 -0.09 12.88
C GLU A 686 2.18 -1.32 12.37
N LEU A 687 2.38 -2.34 13.20
CA LEU A 687 3.10 -3.56 12.81
C LEU A 687 2.22 -4.55 12.03
N VAL A 688 0.90 -4.41 12.14
CA VAL A 688 -0.07 -5.32 11.51
C VAL A 688 -0.84 -4.67 10.37
N LYS A 689 -0.51 -3.42 10.01
CA LYS A 689 -1.17 -2.66 8.94
C LYS A 689 -1.07 -3.24 7.54
N THR A 690 -0.26 -4.27 7.28
CA THR A 690 -0.17 -4.89 5.94
C THR A 690 -0.11 -6.39 6.06
N GLY A 691 -0.97 -7.08 5.31
CA GLY A 691 -0.76 -8.49 4.94
C GLY A 691 -0.83 -9.58 6.03
N LEU A 692 -0.92 -9.23 7.31
CA LEU A 692 -1.02 -10.20 8.41
C LEU A 692 -2.50 -10.49 8.75
N ASP A 693 -2.88 -11.77 8.74
CA ASP A 693 -4.19 -12.27 9.16
C ASP A 693 -4.09 -12.79 10.60
N MET A 694 -5.00 -12.39 11.49
CA MET A 694 -4.94 -12.67 12.94
C MET A 694 -6.16 -13.49 13.41
N LEU A 695 -6.60 -14.46 12.61
CA LEU A 695 -7.86 -15.19 12.82
C LEU A 695 -7.96 -15.88 14.20
N GLU A 696 -6.82 -16.33 14.74
CA GLU A 696 -6.73 -17.01 16.05
C GLU A 696 -7.04 -16.11 17.26
N PHE A 697 -7.23 -14.80 17.04
CA PHE A 697 -7.47 -13.80 18.09
C PHE A 697 -8.79 -13.04 17.82
N PRO A 698 -9.95 -13.64 18.10
CA PRO A 698 -11.27 -13.07 17.82
C PRO A 698 -11.57 -11.82 18.67
N THR A 699 -10.90 -11.64 19.81
CA THR A 699 -11.13 -10.51 20.71
C THR A 699 -9.96 -9.55 20.65
N ILE A 700 -10.24 -8.30 20.29
CA ILE A 700 -9.27 -7.23 20.14
C ILE A 700 -9.50 -6.18 21.24
N GLY A 701 -8.42 -5.74 21.88
CA GLY A 701 -8.44 -4.66 22.88
C GLY A 701 -7.46 -3.54 22.51
N PHE A 702 -7.98 -2.35 22.23
CA PHE A 702 -7.18 -1.16 22.00
C PHE A 702 -6.94 -0.42 23.32
N MET A 703 -5.77 -0.65 23.90
CA MET A 703 -5.32 0.14 25.06
C MET A 703 -4.98 1.56 24.64
N GLN A 704 -4.40 1.72 23.45
CA GLN A 704 -4.22 3.02 22.81
C GLN A 704 -4.55 2.91 21.32
N THR A 705 -5.29 3.87 20.78
CA THR A 705 -5.69 3.92 19.36
C THR A 705 -4.73 4.72 18.47
N GLY A 706 -3.91 5.59 19.06
CA GLY A 706 -3.10 6.55 18.31
C GLY A 706 -3.97 7.64 17.64
N TYR A 707 -3.47 8.22 16.55
CA TYR A 707 -4.16 9.32 15.83
C TYR A 707 -4.51 8.98 14.39
N ASN A 708 -4.01 7.85 13.87
CA ASN A 708 -4.18 7.49 12.48
C ASN A 708 -5.42 6.63 12.29
N VAL A 709 -6.49 7.23 11.78
CA VAL A 709 -7.76 6.57 11.45
C VAL A 709 -7.57 5.37 10.53
N TYR A 710 -6.70 5.48 9.54
CA TYR A 710 -6.43 4.39 8.60
C TYR A 710 -5.82 3.19 9.31
N THR A 711 -4.81 3.41 10.15
CA THR A 711 -4.19 2.34 10.95
C THR A 711 -5.21 1.69 11.88
N LEU A 712 -6.09 2.48 12.50
CA LEU A 712 -7.15 1.99 13.39
C LEU A 712 -8.11 1.04 12.65
N GLN A 713 -8.71 1.50 11.55
CA GLN A 713 -9.66 0.72 10.73
C GLN A 713 -9.02 -0.57 10.18
N GLN A 714 -7.75 -0.46 9.78
CA GLN A 714 -6.99 -1.60 9.27
C GLN A 714 -6.67 -2.64 10.34
N ALA A 715 -6.39 -2.20 11.57
CA ALA A 715 -6.02 -3.06 12.68
C ALA A 715 -7.25 -3.74 13.29
N SER A 716 -8.38 -3.03 13.46
CA SER A 716 -9.61 -3.58 14.02
C SER A 716 -10.19 -4.74 13.19
N ARG A 717 -10.00 -4.70 11.86
CA ARG A 717 -10.45 -5.74 10.93
C ARG A 717 -9.43 -6.85 10.65
N ARG A 718 -8.38 -7.01 11.47
CA ARG A 718 -7.34 -8.05 11.24
C ARG A 718 -7.79 -9.46 11.61
N SER A 719 -8.71 -9.57 12.56
CA SER A 719 -9.29 -10.83 13.00
C SER A 719 -10.61 -11.14 12.28
N TRP A 720 -11.22 -10.17 11.60
CA TRP A 720 -12.47 -10.33 10.88
C TRP A 720 -12.23 -10.46 9.37
N ARG A 721 -11.95 -11.68 8.92
CA ARG A 721 -11.66 -12.02 7.51
C ARG A 721 -12.22 -13.39 7.16
N ILE A 722 -12.33 -13.69 5.86
CA ILE A 722 -12.77 -15.01 5.36
C ILE A 722 -11.92 -16.10 6.02
N GLY A 723 -12.59 -17.09 6.61
CA GLY A 723 -11.97 -18.15 7.43
C GLY A 723 -12.11 -17.93 8.94
N GLN A 724 -12.59 -16.76 9.38
CA GLN A 724 -12.99 -16.55 10.77
C GLN A 724 -14.27 -17.35 11.06
N THR A 725 -14.28 -18.04 12.20
CA THR A 725 -15.41 -18.89 12.63
C THR A 725 -16.02 -18.42 13.95
N GLU A 726 -15.36 -17.51 14.66
CA GLU A 726 -15.81 -16.97 15.95
C GLU A 726 -16.19 -15.49 15.84
N ASP A 727 -17.20 -15.08 16.61
CA ASP A 727 -17.63 -13.68 16.71
C ASP A 727 -16.48 -12.77 17.10
N VAL A 728 -16.27 -11.69 16.36
CA VAL A 728 -15.15 -10.77 16.56
C VAL A 728 -15.59 -9.57 17.40
N ASN A 729 -14.94 -9.40 18.55
CA ASN A 729 -15.24 -8.31 19.48
C ASN A 729 -14.06 -7.34 19.57
N VAL A 730 -14.28 -6.07 19.24
CA VAL A 730 -13.25 -5.03 19.30
C VAL A 730 -13.59 -4.03 20.41
N ASN A 731 -12.71 -3.87 21.38
CA ASN A 731 -12.93 -3.02 22.55
C ASN A 731 -11.96 -1.85 22.53
N PHE A 732 -12.46 -0.63 22.60
CA PHE A 732 -11.67 0.61 22.69
C PHE A 732 -11.72 1.15 24.11
N TYR A 733 -10.56 1.21 24.77
CA TYR A 733 -10.45 1.67 26.15
C TYR A 733 -10.00 3.13 26.20
N GLY A 734 -10.82 4.01 26.78
CA GLY A 734 -10.48 5.43 26.96
C GLY A 734 -10.78 5.91 28.38
N TYR A 735 -9.88 6.67 28.97
CA TYR A 735 -10.15 7.28 30.28
C TYR A 735 -11.19 8.41 30.17
N ALA A 736 -12.24 8.33 30.97
CA ALA A 736 -13.30 9.33 31.05
C ALA A 736 -12.72 10.73 31.31
N ARG A 737 -13.32 11.76 30.69
CA ARG A 737 -12.94 13.17 30.90
C ARG A 737 -11.48 13.50 30.57
N THR A 738 -10.87 12.75 29.65
CA THR A 738 -9.48 13.00 29.18
C THR A 738 -9.40 13.33 27.70
N ALA A 739 -8.20 13.70 27.24
CA ALA A 739 -7.91 13.86 25.82
C ALA A 739 -8.10 12.56 25.03
N GLN A 740 -8.08 11.39 25.68
CA GLN A 740 -8.28 10.09 25.01
C GLN A 740 -9.70 9.95 24.46
N THR A 741 -10.72 10.22 25.28
CA THR A 741 -12.14 10.19 24.85
C THR A 741 -12.40 11.21 23.74
N ALA A 742 -11.92 12.45 23.90
CA ALA A 742 -12.06 13.48 22.85
C ALA A 742 -11.38 13.06 21.53
N CYS A 743 -10.20 12.42 21.59
CA CYS A 743 -9.51 11.91 20.41
C CYS A 743 -10.31 10.80 19.73
N LEU A 744 -10.87 9.85 20.50
CA LEU A 744 -11.69 8.76 19.97
C LEU A 744 -12.96 9.27 19.29
N GLU A 745 -13.66 10.23 19.90
CA GLU A 745 -14.85 10.86 19.29
C GLU A 745 -14.54 11.53 17.96
N LEU A 746 -13.43 12.28 17.88
CA LEU A 746 -12.97 12.90 16.64
C LEU A 746 -12.61 11.85 15.58
N MET A 747 -11.96 10.76 15.99
CA MET A 747 -11.65 9.64 15.09
C MET A 747 -12.92 8.98 14.56
N ALA A 748 -13.91 8.71 15.42
CA ALA A 748 -15.18 8.11 15.03
C ALA A 748 -15.93 8.99 14.02
N LYS A 749 -16.02 10.31 14.28
CA LYS A 749 -16.59 11.28 13.34
C LYS A 749 -15.86 11.26 11.98
N LYS A 750 -14.53 11.20 12.01
CA LYS A 750 -13.71 11.15 10.78
C LYS A 750 -13.85 9.83 10.02
N ILE A 751 -14.01 8.71 10.74
CA ILE A 751 -14.29 7.40 10.14
C ILE A 751 -15.63 7.42 9.41
N ALA A 752 -16.68 7.95 10.03
CA ALA A 752 -18.00 8.06 9.41
C ALA A 752 -17.95 8.88 8.11
N VAL A 753 -17.27 10.03 8.13
CA VAL A 753 -17.06 10.88 6.94
C VAL A 753 -16.16 10.21 5.88
N SER A 754 -15.18 9.40 6.28
CA SER A 754 -14.34 8.68 5.31
C SER A 754 -15.09 7.54 4.63
N GLN A 755 -15.91 6.79 5.37
CA GLN A 755 -16.70 5.69 4.83
C GLN A 755 -17.71 6.21 3.81
N SER A 756 -18.23 7.44 4.00
CA SER A 756 -19.18 8.00 3.05
C SER A 756 -18.63 8.29 1.67
N THR A 757 -17.39 8.77 1.61
CA THR A 757 -16.68 8.97 0.33
C THR A 757 -16.33 7.67 -0.40
N SER A 758 -16.42 6.52 0.28
CA SER A 758 -16.17 5.18 -0.28
C SER A 758 -17.45 4.45 -0.70
N GLY A 759 -18.55 5.18 -0.90
CA GLY A 759 -19.80 4.66 -1.48
C GLY A 759 -20.90 4.31 -0.48
N ASP A 760 -20.94 4.94 0.70
CA ASP A 760 -22.14 4.98 1.56
C ASP A 760 -22.57 6.45 1.69
N MET A 761 -23.47 6.96 0.86
CA MET A 761 -23.95 8.33 1.04
C MET A 761 -24.68 8.43 2.40
N PRO A 762 -24.27 9.30 3.34
CA PRO A 762 -25.12 9.67 4.46
C PRO A 762 -26.35 10.37 3.89
N ASP A 763 -27.47 10.29 4.62
CA ASP A 763 -28.76 10.87 4.21
C ASP A 763 -28.66 12.38 3.88
N SER A 764 -27.62 13.07 4.37
CA SER A 764 -27.22 14.43 4.02
C SER A 764 -25.92 14.46 3.19
N GLY A 765 -26.02 14.41 1.86
CA GLY A 765 -24.87 14.49 0.93
C GLY A 765 -23.98 15.75 1.04
N LEU A 766 -24.35 16.72 1.88
CA LEU A 766 -23.61 17.97 2.13
C LEU A 766 -22.57 17.87 3.27
N ASP A 767 -22.65 16.88 4.17
CA ASP A 767 -21.68 16.73 5.27
C ASP A 767 -20.27 16.35 4.77
N VAL A 768 -20.18 15.78 3.57
CA VAL A 768 -18.91 15.48 2.88
C VAL A 768 -18.15 16.76 2.52
N LEU A 769 -18.85 17.88 2.33
CA LEU A 769 -18.24 19.17 2.01
C LEU A 769 -17.73 19.92 3.25
N ASN A 770 -18.15 19.51 4.45
CA ASN A 770 -17.77 20.15 5.72
C ASN A 770 -16.45 19.63 6.29
N GLN A 771 -15.58 19.05 5.43
CA GLN A 771 -14.25 18.62 5.81
C GLN A 771 -13.38 19.84 6.15
N SER A 772 -13.35 20.20 7.43
CA SER A 772 -12.17 20.83 7.99
C SER A 772 -11.00 19.87 7.74
N GLY A 773 -10.11 20.24 6.80
CA GLY A 773 -8.93 19.46 6.42
C GLY A 773 -7.86 19.42 7.50
N ASP A 774 -8.26 19.64 8.75
CA ASP A 774 -7.39 19.64 9.90
C ASP A 774 -7.01 18.20 10.28
N SER A 775 -5.77 18.01 10.68
CA SER A 775 -5.35 16.74 11.27
C SER A 775 -6.09 16.53 12.60
N ILE A 776 -6.19 15.29 13.07
CA ILE A 776 -6.82 14.99 14.36
C ILE A 776 -6.11 15.75 15.48
N GLU A 777 -4.79 15.95 15.38
CA GLU A 777 -4.06 16.76 16.35
C GLU A 777 -4.55 18.21 16.38
N VAL A 778 -4.79 18.82 15.22
CA VAL A 778 -5.27 20.21 15.14
C VAL A 778 -6.71 20.32 15.64
N ALA A 779 -7.58 19.38 15.28
CA ALA A 779 -8.97 19.35 15.75
C ALA A 779 -9.05 19.17 17.27
N LEU A 780 -8.25 18.25 17.82
CA LEU A 780 -8.17 18.01 19.26
C LEU A 780 -7.60 19.23 19.98
N ALA A 781 -6.56 19.88 19.44
CA ALA A 781 -6.02 21.11 20.01
C ALA A 781 -7.08 22.23 20.06
N LYS A 782 -7.90 22.37 19.01
CA LYS A 782 -9.00 23.34 18.99
C LYS A 782 -10.03 23.05 20.09
N GLN A 783 -10.46 21.79 20.25
CA GLN A 783 -11.37 21.38 21.32
C GLN A 783 -10.79 21.58 22.72
N LEU A 784 -9.47 21.47 22.89
CA LEU A 784 -8.82 21.68 24.18
C LEU A 784 -8.72 23.17 24.58
N ILE A 785 -8.72 24.08 23.60
CA ILE A 785 -8.57 25.54 23.81
C ILE A 785 -9.91 26.24 24.01
N VAL A 786 -10.98 25.70 23.40
CA VAL A 786 -12.37 26.07 23.69
C VAL A 786 -12.73 25.57 25.09
#